data_AF-A0A9W8PQG0-F1
#
_entry.id   AF-A0A9W8PQG0-F1
#
_cell.length_a   1.000
_cell.length_b   1.000
_cell.length_c   1.000
_cell.angle_alpha   90.00
_cell.angle_beta   90.00
_cell.angle_gamma   90.00
#
_symmetry.space_group_name_H-M   'P 1'
#
loop_
_entity.id
_entity.type
_entity.pdbx_description
1 polymer ?
#
loop_
_entity_poly.entity_id
_entity_poly.type
_entity_poly.pdbx_seq_one_letter_code
_entity_poly.pdbx_strand_id
1 'polypeptide(L)'
;MSNSFNARLGNAIKYLPNLNCVLIDGHEELDPSEFLPEAGQQIQLLSMVDCSLSLPAKFVSSLRGLVYLDLSRVPNSVRPLFQIGALPELRILKLQGKEVDDATVKSLASHFVTRLWSLDFTDNKLTDQALDHVGALCFWSTDLRSDANFDVEGKLEFGSASPTCGTPIRIIESEWSGSFTHPNRHLADAPAYDLHNTIPQEYLYKRLDGRSRIKCDSADAVYRGLRGEDPYLLPSNFHSSQGLTHLNLSGNQVSSLGVEKLLKLCRGHLQQFTCNSMLLFPPSKAVAAAWPKMVKLHGFYSAWTLRPLFSSNLRVLSLHHSVVTRIPTLEIDGLSAMARLYICENSILPRAKRMFPEAFVPDMNPRIESLTLTCIPRRSNGPLISGLISFLKLLATQERAIFSISSRRGPRVLAGLRHFRLEFEPDPCEEDSYIAEDIDAEALLNSGDTGFSFFENESKQTRPHPASPANSIYNSGPSGPLSSQNDLDQLETSHLDVSIWMDGKSTSIRVWIGPRDGKHPVLRDYRKLVLHHQVHDGIGPASPAQVQVGVPSTELVFHTAWCMAIMPTEVKEPPLAELKGMRDVLTDLKRFRLEGRANYLSMQKEFGSRIVPPGPPHDFWLGKLEVATQQASSRGEKPNYWR
;
A
#
# COMPACT_ATOMS: atom_id res chain seq x y z
N MET A 1 33.83 1.93 -29.89
CA MET A 1 32.80 2.20 -30.93
C MET A 1 31.68 3.10 -30.40
N SER A 2 31.30 3.02 -29.11
CA SER A 2 30.31 3.88 -28.44
C SER A 2 30.54 5.39 -28.60
N ASN A 3 31.77 5.89 -28.42
CA ASN A 3 32.06 7.34 -28.55
C ASN A 3 31.74 7.91 -29.95
N SER A 4 31.75 7.08 -31.01
CA SER A 4 31.35 7.53 -32.34
C SER A 4 29.83 7.64 -32.48
N PHE A 5 29.05 6.91 -31.68
CA PHE A 5 27.59 6.93 -31.75
C PHE A 5 27.02 8.11 -30.96
N ASN A 6 27.43 8.31 -29.70
CA ASN A 6 27.03 9.49 -28.91
C ASN A 6 27.39 10.81 -29.60
N ALA A 7 28.58 10.90 -30.21
CA ALA A 7 28.98 12.09 -30.97
C ALA A 7 28.10 12.34 -32.21
N ARG A 8 27.67 11.28 -32.91
CA ARG A 8 26.74 11.40 -34.04
C ARG A 8 25.34 11.81 -33.58
N LEU A 9 24.87 11.23 -32.49
CA LEU A 9 23.58 11.58 -31.88
C LEU A 9 23.57 13.04 -31.42
N GLY A 10 24.65 13.50 -30.78
CA GLY A 10 24.82 14.90 -30.39
C GLY A 10 24.76 15.85 -31.57
N ASN A 11 25.35 15.48 -32.72
CA ASN A 11 25.21 16.25 -33.95
C ASN A 11 23.79 16.23 -34.53
N ALA A 12 23.08 15.10 -34.43
CA ALA A 12 21.69 14.99 -34.89
C ALA A 12 20.73 15.85 -34.05
N ILE A 13 20.94 15.89 -32.73
CA ILE A 13 20.11 16.66 -31.78
C ILE A 13 20.15 18.16 -32.05
N LYS A 14 21.26 18.68 -32.60
CA LYS A 14 21.33 20.09 -33.05
C LYS A 14 20.27 20.46 -34.08
N TYR A 15 19.74 19.48 -34.82
CA TYR A 15 18.66 19.68 -35.79
C TYR A 15 17.26 19.46 -35.20
N LEU A 16 17.15 19.17 -33.89
CA LEU A 16 15.91 18.97 -33.16
C LEU A 16 15.70 20.11 -32.15
N PRO A 17 15.36 21.34 -32.59
CA PRO A 17 15.29 22.52 -31.73
C PRO A 17 14.16 22.48 -30.69
N ASN A 18 13.24 21.52 -30.80
CA ASN A 18 12.11 21.32 -29.88
C ASN A 18 12.24 20.01 -29.08
N LEU A 19 13.44 19.41 -29.01
CA LEU A 19 13.68 18.22 -28.22
C LEU A 19 13.53 18.57 -26.73
N ASN A 20 12.46 18.11 -26.10
CA ASN A 20 12.18 18.33 -24.68
C ASN A 20 12.08 17.03 -23.87
N CYS A 21 11.97 15.87 -24.54
CA CYS A 21 11.80 14.57 -23.90
C CYS A 21 12.77 13.56 -24.49
N VAL A 22 13.47 12.84 -23.63
CA VAL A 22 14.46 11.83 -23.99
C VAL A 22 14.21 10.57 -23.17
N LEU A 23 13.93 9.47 -23.86
CA LEU A 23 13.78 8.13 -23.29
C LEU A 23 14.89 7.27 -23.89
N ILE A 24 15.81 6.79 -23.05
CA ILE A 24 16.93 5.93 -23.47
C ILE A 24 16.97 4.63 -22.66
N ASP A 25 15.79 4.19 -22.20
CA ASP A 25 15.64 3.02 -21.32
C ASP A 25 16.26 1.76 -21.95
N GLY A 26 17.05 1.02 -21.17
CA GLY A 26 17.70 -0.22 -21.56
C GLY A 26 18.87 -0.07 -22.54
N HIS A 27 19.27 1.16 -22.89
CA HIS A 27 20.42 1.42 -23.74
C HIS A 27 21.67 1.67 -22.90
N GLU A 28 22.58 0.70 -22.86
CA GLU A 28 23.81 0.76 -22.06
C GLU A 28 24.87 1.67 -22.69
N GLU A 29 24.81 1.87 -24.01
CA GLU A 29 25.78 2.62 -24.80
C GLU A 29 25.52 4.13 -24.85
N LEU A 30 24.33 4.58 -24.45
CA LEU A 30 23.89 5.97 -24.56
C LEU A 30 24.24 6.79 -23.32
N ASP A 31 25.15 7.76 -23.47
CA ASP A 31 25.50 8.72 -22.42
C ASP A 31 24.85 10.09 -22.71
N PRO A 32 23.76 10.47 -22.01
CA PRO A 32 23.10 11.74 -22.25
C PRO A 32 24.02 12.94 -21.97
N SER A 33 25.06 12.79 -21.14
CA SER A 33 26.02 13.85 -20.89
C SER A 33 26.93 14.14 -22.09
N GLU A 34 27.11 13.18 -23.00
CA GLU A 34 27.90 13.35 -24.22
C GLU A 34 27.09 13.98 -25.37
N PHE A 35 25.78 13.72 -25.44
CA PHE A 35 24.94 14.16 -26.57
C PHE A 35 23.90 15.24 -26.26
N LEU A 36 23.63 15.57 -24.98
CA LEU A 36 22.75 16.68 -24.56
C LEU A 36 23.41 17.92 -23.91
N PRO A 37 24.74 18.18 -23.99
CA PRO A 37 25.35 19.24 -23.17
C PRO A 37 24.83 20.65 -23.46
N GLU A 38 24.39 20.93 -24.71
CA GLU A 38 23.83 22.23 -25.11
C GLU A 38 22.30 22.30 -24.98
N ALA A 39 21.61 21.15 -25.08
CA ALA A 39 20.15 21.04 -25.05
C ALA A 39 19.58 20.88 -23.63
N GLY A 40 20.42 20.60 -22.62
CA GLY A 40 19.99 20.26 -21.26
C GLY A 40 19.03 21.25 -20.58
N GLN A 41 19.06 22.53 -20.95
CA GLN A 41 18.13 23.53 -20.40
C GLN A 41 16.68 23.36 -20.90
N GLN A 42 16.49 22.79 -22.09
CA GLN A 42 15.18 22.60 -22.73
C GLN A 42 14.57 21.23 -22.40
N ILE A 43 15.38 20.28 -21.93
CA ILE A 43 14.90 18.96 -21.54
C ILE A 43 14.02 19.06 -20.30
N GLN A 44 12.78 18.61 -20.44
CA GLN A 44 11.77 18.55 -19.40
C GLN A 44 11.55 17.12 -18.89
N LEU A 45 11.86 16.10 -19.71
CA LEU A 45 11.71 14.69 -19.35
C LEU A 45 12.94 13.90 -19.75
N LEU A 46 13.52 13.18 -18.79
CA LEU A 46 14.62 12.24 -19.01
C LEU A 46 14.30 10.91 -18.33
N SER A 47 14.33 9.83 -19.11
CA SER A 47 14.22 8.45 -18.61
C SER A 47 15.44 7.65 -19.04
N MET A 48 16.06 6.97 -18.07
CA MET A 48 17.26 6.16 -18.21
C MET A 48 17.12 4.84 -17.45
N VAL A 49 15.95 4.23 -17.51
CA VAL A 49 15.66 2.99 -16.81
C VAL A 49 16.58 1.89 -17.33
N ASP A 50 17.16 1.07 -16.45
CA ASP A 50 18.06 -0.03 -16.83
C ASP A 50 19.32 0.39 -17.62
N CYS A 51 19.75 1.66 -17.52
CA CYS A 51 21.02 2.11 -18.08
C CYS A 51 22.19 1.82 -17.12
N SER A 52 23.38 1.57 -17.67
CA SER A 52 24.61 1.32 -16.89
C SER A 52 25.38 2.59 -16.54
N LEU A 53 25.16 3.68 -17.28
CA LEU A 53 25.92 4.92 -17.19
C LEU A 53 25.38 5.87 -16.11
N SER A 54 26.30 6.55 -15.42
CA SER A 54 25.99 7.51 -14.36
C SER A 54 25.82 8.91 -14.91
N LEU A 55 24.92 9.69 -14.34
CA LEU A 55 24.81 11.12 -14.64
C LEU A 55 25.93 11.92 -13.94
N PRO A 56 26.84 12.57 -14.69
CA PRO A 56 27.84 13.43 -14.08
C PRO A 56 27.18 14.64 -13.41
N ALA A 57 27.68 15.03 -12.24
CA ALA A 57 27.23 16.21 -11.49
C ALA A 57 27.11 17.49 -12.34
N LYS A 58 28.09 17.73 -13.22
CA LYS A 58 28.08 18.89 -14.13
C LYS A 58 26.89 18.85 -15.09
N PHE A 59 26.55 17.66 -15.58
CA PHE A 59 25.41 17.49 -16.48
C PHE A 59 24.08 17.67 -15.74
N VAL A 60 23.93 17.08 -14.54
CA VAL A 60 22.74 17.30 -13.69
C VAL A 60 22.49 18.78 -13.43
N SER A 61 23.56 19.56 -13.21
CA SER A 61 23.46 21.02 -13.01
C SER A 61 23.01 21.80 -14.26
N SER A 62 23.15 21.21 -15.45
CA SER A 62 22.69 21.81 -16.72
C SER A 62 21.19 21.58 -16.99
N LEU A 63 20.59 20.56 -16.36
CA LEU A 63 19.20 20.12 -16.54
C LEU A 63 18.21 21.01 -15.76
N ARG A 64 18.20 22.31 -16.05
CA ARG A 64 17.42 23.30 -15.29
C ARG A 64 15.90 23.20 -15.52
N GLY A 65 15.49 22.83 -16.74
CA GLY A 65 14.07 22.68 -17.11
C GLY A 65 13.45 21.33 -16.78
N LEU A 66 14.21 20.41 -16.18
CA LEU A 66 13.80 19.01 -16.00
C LEU A 66 12.69 18.88 -14.97
N VAL A 67 11.54 18.34 -15.38
CA VAL A 67 10.34 18.09 -14.55
C VAL A 67 10.27 16.63 -14.11
N TYR A 68 10.65 15.71 -15.00
CA TYR A 68 10.61 14.27 -14.79
C TYR A 68 12.00 13.66 -14.95
N LEU A 69 12.42 12.91 -13.94
CA LEU A 69 13.66 12.14 -13.96
C LEU A 69 13.40 10.71 -13.49
N ASP A 70 13.68 9.75 -14.38
CA ASP A 70 13.67 8.33 -14.05
C ASP A 70 15.08 7.75 -14.15
N LEU A 71 15.59 7.32 -13.01
CA LEU A 71 16.89 6.67 -12.87
C LEU A 71 16.72 5.24 -12.35
N SER A 72 15.58 4.60 -12.54
CA SER A 72 15.32 3.26 -12.00
C SER A 72 16.36 2.24 -12.48
N ARG A 73 16.86 1.40 -11.56
CA ARG A 73 17.82 0.29 -11.78
C ARG A 73 19.21 0.63 -12.38
N VAL A 74 19.56 1.91 -12.49
CA VAL A 74 20.96 2.35 -12.73
C VAL A 74 21.89 2.01 -11.53
N PRO A 75 23.11 1.47 -11.68
CA PRO A 75 23.89 0.99 -10.51
C PRO A 75 24.55 2.09 -9.64
N ASN A 76 24.39 3.39 -9.97
CA ASN A 76 25.20 4.47 -9.43
C ASN A 76 24.50 5.34 -8.36
N SER A 77 25.30 6.08 -7.59
CA SER A 77 24.83 6.93 -6.49
C SER A 77 23.95 8.09 -6.95
N VAL A 78 22.89 8.38 -6.18
CA VAL A 78 22.00 9.55 -6.37
C VAL A 78 22.57 10.88 -5.84
N ARG A 79 23.75 10.87 -5.21
CA ARG A 79 24.38 12.07 -4.62
C ARG A 79 24.52 13.27 -5.59
N PRO A 80 24.80 13.08 -6.90
CA PRO A 80 24.86 14.21 -7.84
C PRO A 80 23.55 15.03 -7.91
N LEU A 81 22.41 14.45 -7.55
CA LEU A 81 21.10 15.13 -7.55
C LEU A 81 20.95 16.15 -6.42
N PHE A 82 21.79 16.09 -5.38
CA PHE A 82 21.65 16.92 -4.17
C PHE A 82 22.53 18.18 -4.18
N GLN A 83 23.11 18.53 -5.33
CA GLN A 83 23.91 19.74 -5.46
C GLN A 83 23.04 20.98 -5.33
N ILE A 84 23.54 22.02 -4.66
CA ILE A 84 22.79 23.25 -4.45
C ILE A 84 22.38 23.84 -5.80
N GLY A 85 21.07 24.06 -5.98
CA GLY A 85 20.51 24.60 -7.22
C GLY A 85 20.37 23.59 -8.38
N ALA A 86 20.64 22.30 -8.15
CA ALA A 86 20.37 21.26 -9.14
C ALA A 86 18.86 21.04 -9.33
N LEU A 87 18.47 20.80 -10.57
CA LEU A 87 17.12 20.37 -10.98
C LEU A 87 15.98 21.22 -10.36
N PRO A 88 15.98 22.56 -10.51
CA PRO A 88 15.00 23.46 -9.86
C PRO A 88 13.54 23.17 -10.27
N GLU A 89 13.32 22.70 -11.49
CA GLU A 89 12.00 22.37 -11.98
C GLU A 89 11.55 20.92 -11.74
N LEU A 90 12.35 20.11 -11.04
CA LEU A 90 12.00 18.70 -10.83
C LEU A 90 10.76 18.56 -9.96
N ARG A 91 9.85 17.68 -10.40
CA ARG A 91 8.58 17.38 -9.74
C ARG A 91 8.32 15.89 -9.55
N ILE A 92 8.93 15.06 -10.41
CA ILE A 92 8.76 13.60 -10.40
C ILE A 92 10.15 12.99 -10.41
N LEU A 93 10.41 12.13 -9.43
CA LEU A 93 11.69 11.45 -9.28
C LEU A 93 11.46 9.96 -9.04
N LYS A 94 12.00 9.12 -9.93
CA LYS A 94 11.92 7.67 -9.81
C LYS A 94 13.29 7.06 -9.57
N LEU A 95 13.39 6.31 -8.47
CA LEU A 95 14.63 5.78 -7.92
C LEU A 95 14.49 4.28 -7.59
N GLN A 96 13.69 3.54 -8.35
CA GLN A 96 13.52 2.11 -8.09
C GLN A 96 14.87 1.38 -8.19
N GLY A 97 15.16 0.44 -7.27
CA GLY A 97 16.35 -0.41 -7.37
C GLY A 97 17.69 0.35 -7.32
N LYS A 98 17.73 1.53 -6.69
CA LYS A 98 18.92 2.40 -6.56
C LYS A 98 19.76 2.11 -5.30
N GLU A 99 19.32 1.16 -4.48
CA GLU A 99 19.88 0.89 -3.15
C GLU A 99 19.87 2.11 -2.20
N VAL A 100 18.86 2.97 -2.32
CA VAL A 100 18.68 4.15 -1.45
C VAL A 100 18.43 3.68 0.00
N ASP A 101 19.13 4.30 0.94
CA ASP A 101 19.01 4.10 2.38
C ASP A 101 18.38 5.32 3.09
N ASP A 102 18.09 5.19 4.39
CA ASP A 102 17.43 6.24 5.19
C ASP A 102 18.24 7.54 5.24
N ALA A 103 19.57 7.45 5.25
CA ALA A 103 20.45 8.62 5.23
C ALA A 103 20.34 9.39 3.92
N THR A 104 20.27 8.67 2.80
CA THR A 104 20.07 9.24 1.47
C THR A 104 18.68 9.88 1.35
N VAL A 105 17.63 9.24 1.88
CA VAL A 105 16.28 9.83 1.94
C VAL A 105 16.27 11.10 2.78
N LYS A 106 16.97 11.14 3.91
CA LYS A 106 17.11 12.37 4.72
C LYS A 106 17.70 13.52 3.89
N SER A 107 18.76 13.26 3.14
CA SER A 107 19.37 14.25 2.25
C SER A 107 18.41 14.69 1.14
N LEU A 108 17.71 13.74 0.51
CA LEU A 108 16.72 14.00 -0.55
C LEU A 108 15.56 14.86 -0.03
N ALA A 109 14.97 14.47 1.10
CA ALA A 109 13.87 15.16 1.74
C ALA A 109 14.24 16.59 2.15
N SER A 110 15.47 16.78 2.66
CA SER A 110 16.00 18.11 2.99
C SER A 110 16.28 18.96 1.74
N HIS A 111 16.63 18.34 0.62
CA HIS A 111 16.99 19.04 -0.61
C HIS A 111 15.77 19.47 -1.43
N PHE A 112 14.81 18.57 -1.62
CA PHE A 112 13.63 18.85 -2.45
C PHE A 112 12.45 19.38 -1.64
N VAL A 113 12.35 19.07 -0.34
CA VAL A 113 11.26 19.51 0.53
C VAL A 113 9.91 19.22 -0.15
N THR A 114 9.04 20.20 -0.33
CA THR A 114 7.72 20.06 -0.96
C THR A 114 7.72 20.25 -2.49
N ARG A 115 8.90 20.31 -3.13
CA ARG A 115 8.99 20.55 -4.58
C ARG A 115 8.56 19.34 -5.41
N LEU A 116 8.76 18.12 -4.91
CA LEU A 116 8.30 16.91 -5.58
C LEU A 116 6.82 16.64 -5.28
N TRP A 117 6.07 16.19 -6.29
CA TRP A 117 4.72 15.67 -6.10
C TRP A 117 4.64 14.15 -6.31
N SER A 118 5.59 13.54 -7.01
CA SER A 118 5.73 12.07 -7.13
C SER A 118 7.14 11.60 -6.81
N LEU A 119 7.22 10.51 -6.04
CA LEU A 119 8.46 9.88 -5.62
C LEU A 119 8.32 8.35 -5.61
N ASP A 120 9.20 7.67 -6.33
CA ASP A 120 9.24 6.20 -6.37
C ASP A 120 10.53 5.68 -5.73
N PHE A 121 10.38 4.95 -4.62
CA PHE A 121 11.44 4.27 -3.89
C PHE A 121 11.32 2.75 -3.93
N THR A 122 10.66 2.18 -4.92
CA THR A 122 10.47 0.73 -5.03
C THR A 122 11.80 -0.04 -5.00
N ASP A 123 11.84 -1.20 -4.35
CA ASP A 123 13.01 -2.09 -4.28
C ASP A 123 14.30 -1.39 -3.79
N ASN A 124 14.24 -0.73 -2.64
CA ASN A 124 15.38 -0.08 -2.00
C ASN A 124 15.63 -0.65 -0.58
N LYS A 125 16.44 0.03 0.24
CA LYS A 125 16.86 -0.40 1.57
C LYS A 125 16.25 0.49 2.67
N LEU A 126 15.03 0.99 2.45
CA LEU A 126 14.37 1.92 3.36
C LEU A 126 13.76 1.23 4.58
N THR A 127 13.82 1.91 5.72
CA THR A 127 13.14 1.53 6.97
C THR A 127 12.14 2.62 7.39
N ASP A 128 11.49 2.42 8.54
CA ASP A 128 10.57 3.41 9.13
C ASP A 128 11.23 4.78 9.35
N GLN A 129 12.55 4.84 9.52
CA GLN A 129 13.28 6.11 9.68
C GLN A 129 13.22 6.98 8.41
N ALA A 130 13.24 6.39 7.22
CA ALA A 130 13.03 7.15 5.98
C ALA A 130 11.65 7.81 5.95
N LEU A 131 10.62 7.12 6.45
CA LEU A 131 9.25 7.63 6.45
C LEU A 131 9.08 8.83 7.38
N ASP A 132 9.83 8.87 8.49
CA ASP A 132 9.87 10.04 9.37
C ASP A 132 10.42 11.28 8.64
N HIS A 133 11.47 11.11 7.84
CA HIS A 133 12.05 12.19 7.06
C HIS A 133 11.12 12.67 5.92
N VAL A 134 10.50 11.73 5.21
CA VAL A 134 9.51 12.05 4.16
C VAL A 134 8.28 12.75 4.77
N GLY A 135 7.74 12.18 5.84
CA GLY A 135 6.58 12.70 6.58
C GLY A 135 6.79 14.12 7.11
N ALA A 136 7.99 14.44 7.57
CA ALA A 136 8.30 15.74 8.16
C ALA A 136 8.58 16.85 7.14
N LEU A 137 9.13 16.54 5.96
CA LEU A 137 9.70 17.54 5.04
C LEU A 137 9.06 17.57 3.65
N CYS A 138 8.49 16.45 3.18
CA CYS A 138 8.05 16.33 1.79
C CYS A 138 6.55 16.61 1.58
N PHE A 139 5.78 16.71 2.65
CA PHE A 139 4.36 17.09 2.61
C PHE A 139 4.16 18.55 2.97
N TRP A 140 3.11 19.15 2.43
CA TRP A 140 2.73 20.51 2.79
C TRP A 140 2.30 20.59 4.25
N SER A 141 2.60 21.71 4.91
CA SER A 141 2.28 21.90 6.33
C SER A 141 0.79 22.10 6.58
N THR A 142 0.00 22.45 5.56
CA THR A 142 -1.45 22.63 5.75
C THR A 142 -2.13 21.29 6.01
N ASP A 143 -3.08 21.28 6.94
CA ASP A 143 -3.89 20.12 7.25
C ASP A 143 -5.15 20.11 6.37
N LEU A 144 -5.35 19.06 5.56
CA LEU A 144 -6.56 18.89 4.75
C LEU A 144 -7.68 18.16 5.51
N ARG A 145 -7.44 17.79 6.76
CA ARG A 145 -8.40 17.13 7.64
C ARG A 145 -9.29 18.20 8.26
N SER A 146 -10.60 18.00 8.24
CA SER A 146 -11.58 18.99 8.67
C SER A 146 -12.78 18.34 9.34
N ASP A 147 -13.30 18.99 10.37
CA ASP A 147 -14.51 18.58 11.08
C ASP A 147 -15.80 18.90 10.29
N ALA A 148 -15.69 19.52 9.10
CA ALA A 148 -16.83 19.90 8.27
C ALA A 148 -17.71 18.71 7.86
N ASN A 149 -17.17 17.49 7.86
CA ASN A 149 -17.87 16.26 7.50
C ASN A 149 -18.08 15.34 8.71
N PHE A 150 -18.15 15.88 9.93
CA PHE A 150 -18.28 15.10 11.16
C PHE A 150 -19.38 14.04 11.10
N ASP A 151 -20.57 14.39 10.62
CA ASP A 151 -21.71 13.46 10.56
C ASP A 151 -21.42 12.23 9.69
N VAL A 152 -20.64 12.40 8.62
CA VAL A 152 -20.30 11.35 7.66
C VAL A 152 -19.05 10.57 8.06
N GLU A 153 -17.99 11.29 8.44
CA GLU A 153 -16.63 10.77 8.53
C GLU A 153 -16.13 10.66 9.98
N GLY A 154 -16.79 11.33 10.93
CA GLY A 154 -16.28 11.56 12.28
C GLY A 154 -15.31 12.75 12.30
N LYS A 155 -14.66 12.97 13.43
CA LYS A 155 -13.61 14.00 13.58
C LYS A 155 -12.38 13.49 14.29
N LEU A 156 -11.29 14.23 14.15
CA LEU A 156 -10.04 13.95 14.83
C LEU A 156 -9.89 14.83 16.07
N GLU A 157 -9.61 14.20 17.20
CA GLU A 157 -9.18 14.86 18.41
C GLU A 157 -7.68 14.70 18.56
N PHE A 158 -6.98 15.83 18.66
CA PHE A 158 -5.55 15.89 18.87
C PHE A 158 -5.30 16.10 20.35
N GLY A 159 -4.68 15.12 21.00
CA GLY A 159 -4.21 15.29 22.37
C GLY A 159 -2.93 16.12 22.43
N SER A 160 -2.44 16.37 23.63
CA SER A 160 -1.19 17.09 23.84
C SER A 160 -0.03 16.37 23.14
N ALA A 161 0.73 17.11 22.33
CA ALA A 161 1.89 16.57 21.64
C ALA A 161 2.86 15.96 22.66
N SER A 162 3.15 14.68 22.49
CA SER A 162 4.18 13.97 23.24
C SER A 162 5.44 13.86 22.38
N PRO A 163 6.64 14.20 22.88
CA PRO A 163 7.87 14.08 22.11
C PRO A 163 8.19 12.65 21.65
N THR A 164 7.68 11.62 22.34
CA THR A 164 7.92 10.21 22.00
C THR A 164 6.87 9.58 21.11
N CYS A 165 5.62 10.02 21.25
CA CYS A 165 4.46 9.44 20.58
C CYS A 165 3.95 10.33 19.43
N GLY A 166 4.47 11.55 19.32
CA GLY A 166 3.90 12.61 18.50
C GLY A 166 2.62 13.16 19.13
N THR A 167 1.83 13.86 18.33
CA THR A 167 0.47 14.27 18.74
C THR A 167 -0.43 13.04 18.72
N PRO A 168 -0.92 12.54 19.87
CA PRO A 168 -1.84 11.42 19.88
C PRO A 168 -3.12 11.85 19.15
N ILE A 169 -3.55 11.02 18.21
CA ILE A 169 -4.73 11.28 17.38
C ILE A 169 -5.79 10.25 17.72
N ARG A 170 -6.98 10.73 18.09
CA ARG A 170 -8.15 9.89 18.37
C ARG A 170 -9.25 10.20 17.36
N ILE A 171 -9.99 9.16 16.95
CA ILE A 171 -11.21 9.33 16.16
C ILE A 171 -12.39 9.48 17.13
N ILE A 172 -13.16 10.54 16.95
CA ILE A 172 -14.47 10.71 17.56
C ILE A 172 -15.51 10.38 16.49
N GLU A 173 -16.27 9.31 16.71
CA GLU A 173 -17.31 8.87 15.80
C GLU A 173 -18.58 9.72 15.97
N SER A 174 -19.27 9.98 14.85
CA SER A 174 -20.67 10.37 14.83
C SER A 174 -21.58 9.14 14.99
N GLU A 175 -22.89 9.35 14.94
CA GLU A 175 -23.86 8.24 14.94
C GLU A 175 -23.72 7.31 13.71
N TRP A 176 -23.14 7.80 12.60
CA TRP A 176 -23.01 7.04 11.35
C TRP A 176 -21.57 6.67 10.98
N SER A 177 -20.57 7.46 11.39
CA SER A 177 -19.21 7.37 10.83
C SER A 177 -18.52 6.05 11.13
N GLY A 178 -18.73 5.48 12.32
CA GLY A 178 -18.11 4.21 12.71
C GLY A 178 -18.70 2.99 12.00
N SER A 179 -19.89 3.11 11.40
CA SER A 179 -20.54 2.03 10.64
C SER A 179 -20.47 2.24 9.13
N PHE A 180 -20.01 3.41 8.67
CA PHE A 180 -19.94 3.79 7.25
C PHE A 180 -21.30 3.77 6.53
N THR A 181 -22.39 4.06 7.23
CA THR A 181 -23.77 3.93 6.69
C THR A 181 -24.48 5.26 6.43
N HIS A 182 -23.81 6.40 6.61
CA HIS A 182 -24.43 7.72 6.40
C HIS A 182 -25.04 7.85 4.97
N PRO A 183 -26.25 8.42 4.80
CA PRO A 183 -26.89 8.57 3.49
C PRO A 183 -26.08 9.40 2.49
N ASN A 184 -25.40 10.44 2.97
CA ASN A 184 -24.58 11.34 2.15
C ASN A 184 -23.13 10.87 1.94
N ARG A 185 -22.74 9.66 2.36
CA ARG A 185 -21.33 9.20 2.31
C ARG A 185 -20.72 9.16 0.91
N HIS A 186 -21.56 9.09 -0.11
CA HIS A 186 -21.15 9.06 -1.51
C HIS A 186 -21.20 10.43 -2.18
N LEU A 187 -21.61 11.50 -1.49
CA LEU A 187 -21.62 12.83 -2.09
C LEU A 187 -20.19 13.36 -2.24
N ALA A 188 -19.90 13.95 -3.39
CA ALA A 188 -18.65 14.66 -3.63
C ALA A 188 -18.65 15.98 -2.87
N ASP A 189 -17.47 16.46 -2.47
CA ASP A 189 -17.37 17.76 -1.82
C ASP A 189 -17.77 18.88 -2.79
N ALA A 190 -18.32 19.97 -2.25
CA ALA A 190 -18.64 21.13 -3.06
C ALA A 190 -17.37 21.67 -3.72
N PRO A 191 -17.38 21.90 -5.05
CA PRO A 191 -16.22 22.47 -5.72
C PRO A 191 -15.92 23.85 -5.15
N ALA A 192 -14.64 24.19 -5.02
CA ALA A 192 -14.24 25.54 -4.71
C ALA A 192 -14.55 26.43 -5.93
N TYR A 193 -15.62 27.24 -5.84
CA TYR A 193 -15.93 28.22 -6.87
C TYR A 193 -14.99 29.43 -6.71
N ASP A 194 -14.10 29.62 -7.68
CA ASP A 194 -13.33 30.86 -7.83
C ASP A 194 -14.09 31.78 -8.79
N LEU A 195 -14.81 32.75 -8.25
CA LEU A 195 -15.57 33.69 -9.08
C LEU A 195 -14.73 34.85 -9.59
N HIS A 196 -13.49 35.11 -9.11
CA HIS A 196 -12.76 36.33 -9.51
C HIS A 196 -11.22 36.36 -9.39
N ASN A 197 -10.48 35.27 -9.16
CA ASN A 197 -9.01 35.31 -8.98
C ASN A 197 -8.54 36.31 -7.88
N THR A 198 -9.44 36.75 -6.99
CA THR A 198 -9.19 37.77 -5.96
C THR A 198 -9.46 37.27 -4.55
N ILE A 199 -9.44 35.96 -4.32
CA ILE A 199 -9.68 35.40 -3.00
C ILE A 199 -8.35 35.30 -2.22
N PRO A 200 -8.31 35.70 -0.94
CA PRO A 200 -7.16 35.46 -0.05
C PRO A 200 -6.74 33.98 -0.04
N GLN A 201 -5.46 33.72 0.25
CA GLN A 201 -4.82 32.40 0.26
C GLN A 201 -5.60 31.27 0.99
N GLU A 202 -6.58 31.60 1.82
CA GLU A 202 -7.45 30.70 2.60
C GLU A 202 -8.23 29.66 1.76
N TYR A 203 -8.43 29.87 0.46
CA TYR A 203 -9.15 28.92 -0.42
C TYR A 203 -8.24 27.90 -1.13
N LEU A 204 -6.91 28.05 -1.03
CA LEU A 204 -5.92 27.10 -1.59
C LEU A 204 -5.76 25.82 -0.74
N TYR A 205 -6.45 25.74 0.39
CA TYR A 205 -6.19 24.76 1.45
C TYR A 205 -7.38 23.83 1.72
N LYS A 206 -8.19 23.54 0.70
CA LYS A 206 -9.31 22.59 0.80
C LYS A 206 -8.93 21.25 0.18
N ARG A 207 -9.44 20.16 0.77
CA ARG A 207 -9.37 18.84 0.17
C ARG A 207 -10.04 18.85 -1.21
N LEU A 208 -9.60 17.97 -2.11
CA LEU A 208 -10.12 17.88 -3.47
C LEU A 208 -11.59 17.44 -3.46
N ASP A 209 -12.32 17.65 -4.55
CA ASP A 209 -13.74 17.25 -4.64
C ASP A 209 -13.95 15.72 -4.74
N GLY A 210 -12.86 14.97 -4.95
CA GLY A 210 -12.87 13.51 -5.11
C GLY A 210 -13.26 13.05 -6.52
N ARG A 211 -13.47 13.96 -7.47
CA ARG A 211 -13.82 13.64 -8.87
C ARG A 211 -12.81 14.13 -9.89
N SER A 212 -11.97 15.11 -9.53
CA SER A 212 -10.87 15.57 -10.39
C SER A 212 -9.95 14.42 -10.78
N ARG A 213 -9.44 14.38 -12.01
CA ARG A 213 -8.54 13.30 -12.47
C ARG A 213 -7.20 13.39 -11.72
N ILE A 214 -6.70 12.25 -11.22
CA ILE A 214 -5.34 12.17 -10.66
C ILE A 214 -4.31 12.44 -11.76
N LYS A 215 -3.24 13.16 -11.41
CA LYS A 215 -2.08 13.34 -12.29
C LYS A 215 -1.37 12.00 -12.42
N CYS A 216 -1.24 11.46 -13.63
CA CYS A 216 -0.46 10.24 -13.83
C CYS A 216 1.03 10.60 -13.93
N ASP A 217 1.87 9.84 -13.23
CA ASP A 217 3.32 10.01 -13.18
C ASP A 217 4.08 9.05 -14.11
N SER A 218 3.40 8.45 -15.10
CA SER A 218 4.06 7.70 -16.18
C SER A 218 4.75 8.67 -17.15
N ALA A 219 5.84 8.23 -17.79
CA ALA A 219 6.57 9.06 -18.74
C ALA A 219 5.67 9.54 -19.90
N ASP A 220 4.82 8.67 -20.45
CA ASP A 220 3.87 9.01 -21.52
C ASP A 220 2.82 10.04 -21.05
N ALA A 221 2.25 9.87 -19.85
CA ALA A 221 1.25 10.81 -19.35
C ALA A 221 1.85 12.19 -19.06
N VAL A 222 3.06 12.23 -18.51
CA VAL A 222 3.77 13.48 -18.25
C VAL A 222 4.16 14.16 -19.57
N TYR A 223 4.63 13.40 -20.56
CA TYR A 223 4.90 13.91 -21.90
C TYR A 223 3.67 14.61 -22.50
N ARG A 224 2.53 13.92 -22.56
CA ARG A 224 1.27 14.47 -23.09
C ARG A 224 0.80 15.67 -22.28
N GLY A 225 0.93 15.60 -20.95
CA GLY A 225 0.57 16.68 -20.03
C GLY A 225 1.39 17.95 -20.26
N LEU A 226 2.71 17.83 -20.41
CA LEU A 226 3.60 18.96 -20.66
C LEU A 226 3.36 19.59 -22.04
N ARG A 227 2.94 18.81 -23.04
CA ARG A 227 2.55 19.33 -24.37
C ARG A 227 1.15 19.96 -24.41
N GLY A 228 0.36 19.84 -23.35
CA GLY A 228 -1.04 20.28 -23.34
C GLY A 228 -1.96 19.39 -24.16
N GLU A 229 -1.56 18.13 -24.40
CA GLU A 229 -2.38 17.12 -25.08
C GLU A 229 -3.33 16.41 -24.11
N ASP A 230 -3.19 16.61 -22.79
CA ASP A 230 -4.17 16.12 -21.81
C ASP A 230 -5.43 17.01 -21.85
N PRO A 231 -6.62 16.46 -22.17
CA PRO A 231 -7.85 17.24 -22.31
C PRO A 231 -8.42 17.72 -20.97
N TYR A 232 -7.90 17.26 -19.83
CA TYR A 232 -8.43 17.54 -18.50
C TYR A 232 -7.44 18.31 -17.61
N LEU A 233 -6.14 18.21 -17.85
CA LEU A 233 -5.10 18.83 -17.03
C LEU A 233 -4.28 19.83 -17.85
N LEU A 234 -4.14 21.05 -17.33
CA LEU A 234 -3.28 22.07 -17.92
C LEU A 234 -1.80 21.71 -17.72
N PRO A 235 -0.89 22.10 -18.64
CA PRO A 235 0.55 21.89 -18.48
C PRO A 235 1.10 22.42 -17.16
N SER A 236 0.57 23.55 -16.68
CA SER A 236 0.93 24.15 -15.38
C SER A 236 0.75 23.20 -14.20
N ASN A 237 -0.18 22.24 -14.28
CA ASN A 237 -0.45 21.29 -13.21
C ASN A 237 0.73 20.32 -12.98
N PHE A 238 1.48 20.02 -14.04
CA PHE A 238 2.68 19.16 -13.97
C PHE A 238 3.89 19.92 -13.45
N HIS A 239 3.96 21.24 -13.68
CA HIS A 239 4.99 22.14 -13.13
C HIS A 239 4.70 22.62 -11.70
N SER A 240 3.45 22.55 -11.24
CA SER A 240 3.07 22.90 -9.86
C SER A 240 3.27 21.74 -8.89
N SER A 241 3.76 22.03 -7.68
CA SER A 241 3.79 21.09 -6.56
C SER A 241 3.33 21.76 -5.28
N GLN A 242 2.64 20.98 -4.46
CA GLN A 242 2.27 21.31 -3.08
C GLN A 242 2.75 20.17 -2.17
N GLY A 243 3.93 19.64 -2.43
CA GLY A 243 4.45 18.42 -1.78
C GLY A 243 3.92 17.13 -2.39
N LEU A 244 4.32 16.02 -1.75
CA LEU A 244 4.05 14.69 -2.26
C LEU A 244 2.56 14.36 -2.29
N THR A 245 2.12 13.88 -3.45
CA THR A 245 0.79 13.34 -3.70
C THR A 245 0.84 11.88 -4.14
N HIS A 246 1.98 11.44 -4.67
CA HIS A 246 2.24 10.07 -5.13
C HIS A 246 3.48 9.54 -4.43
N LEU A 247 3.37 8.37 -3.83
CA LEU A 247 4.48 7.73 -3.14
C LEU A 247 4.43 6.21 -3.30
N ASN A 248 5.54 5.64 -3.78
CA ASN A 248 5.72 4.19 -3.93
C ASN A 248 6.88 3.70 -3.05
N LEU A 249 6.60 2.72 -2.19
CA LEU A 249 7.51 2.17 -1.17
C LEU A 249 7.64 0.65 -1.24
N SER A 250 7.14 0.01 -2.28
CA SER A 250 7.12 -1.46 -2.37
C SER A 250 8.55 -2.05 -2.38
N GLY A 251 8.73 -3.27 -1.87
CA GLY A 251 10.05 -3.92 -1.87
C GLY A 251 11.08 -3.33 -0.90
N ASN A 252 10.64 -2.60 0.14
CA ASN A 252 11.51 -2.06 1.19
C ASN A 252 11.33 -2.81 2.52
N GLN A 253 12.07 -2.40 3.56
CA GLN A 253 11.99 -2.95 4.92
C GLN A 253 11.13 -2.08 5.85
N VAL A 254 10.12 -1.41 5.28
CA VAL A 254 9.17 -0.59 6.03
C VAL A 254 8.16 -1.47 6.77
N SER A 255 7.80 -1.07 7.98
CA SER A 255 6.81 -1.76 8.80
C SER A 255 5.41 -1.16 8.62
N SER A 256 4.36 -1.92 8.96
CA SER A 256 2.98 -1.42 8.96
C SER A 256 2.78 -0.29 9.97
N LEU A 257 3.53 -0.29 11.07
CA LEU A 257 3.51 0.80 12.05
C LEU A 257 4.17 2.07 11.48
N GLY A 258 5.23 1.92 10.69
CA GLY A 258 5.84 3.02 9.94
C GLY A 258 4.90 3.61 8.89
N VAL A 259 4.21 2.75 8.13
CA VAL A 259 3.19 3.18 7.15
C VAL A 259 2.02 3.88 7.85
N GLU A 260 1.53 3.34 8.97
CA GLU A 260 0.50 4.00 9.78
C GLU A 260 0.94 5.40 10.23
N LYS A 261 2.18 5.53 10.71
CA LYS A 261 2.74 6.82 11.12
C LYS A 261 2.83 7.79 9.95
N LEU A 262 3.29 7.33 8.78
CA LEU A 262 3.35 8.13 7.56
C LEU A 262 1.98 8.66 7.14
N LEU A 263 0.93 7.82 7.16
CA LEU A 263 -0.44 8.22 6.80
C LEU A 263 -1.02 9.26 7.78
N LYS A 264 -0.57 9.28 9.04
CA LYS A 264 -0.90 10.36 9.99
C LYS A 264 -0.16 11.66 9.67
N LEU A 265 1.09 11.55 9.22
CA LEU A 265 1.97 12.69 8.92
C LEU A 265 1.65 13.36 7.57
N CYS A 266 1.08 12.63 6.61
CA CYS A 266 0.77 13.17 5.28
C CYS A 266 -0.45 14.11 5.24
N ARG A 267 -1.19 14.27 6.35
CA ARG A 267 -2.28 15.25 6.52
C ARG A 267 -3.32 15.26 5.38
N GLY A 268 -3.61 14.08 4.81
CA GLY A 268 -4.57 13.90 3.72
C GLY A 268 -4.09 14.30 2.32
N HIS A 269 -2.80 14.63 2.11
CA HIS A 269 -2.28 15.07 0.80
C HIS A 269 -2.07 13.96 -0.22
N LEU A 270 -1.82 12.72 0.23
CA LEU A 270 -1.59 11.59 -0.68
C LEU A 270 -2.85 11.29 -1.51
N GLN A 271 -2.64 11.14 -2.81
CA GLN A 271 -3.62 10.72 -3.81
C GLN A 271 -3.36 9.28 -4.28
N GLN A 272 -2.09 8.90 -4.39
CA GLN A 272 -1.65 7.56 -4.75
C GLN A 272 -0.63 7.05 -3.74
N PHE A 273 -0.86 5.83 -3.24
CA PHE A 273 0.04 5.18 -2.30
C PHE A 273 0.20 3.69 -2.61
N THR A 274 1.45 3.23 -2.69
CA THR A 274 1.78 1.84 -2.99
C THR A 274 2.80 1.31 -1.97
N CYS A 275 2.45 0.22 -1.29
CA CYS A 275 3.36 -0.54 -0.43
C CYS A 275 2.90 -2.01 -0.37
N ASN A 276 3.47 -2.85 -1.24
CA ASN A 276 2.96 -4.20 -1.49
C ASN A 276 3.16 -5.17 -0.31
N SER A 277 4.33 -5.14 0.32
CA SER A 277 4.64 -5.99 1.46
C SER A 277 5.32 -5.15 2.53
N MET A 278 4.84 -5.27 3.77
CA MET A 278 5.36 -4.56 4.93
C MET A 278 5.38 -5.49 6.13
N LEU A 279 6.45 -5.42 6.91
CA LEU A 279 6.56 -6.18 8.17
C LEU A 279 5.52 -5.65 9.16
N LEU A 280 4.87 -6.51 9.95
CA LEU A 280 3.87 -6.04 10.92
C LEU A 280 4.43 -5.12 12.01
N PHE A 281 5.73 -5.22 12.28
CA PHE A 281 6.41 -4.42 13.28
C PHE A 281 7.86 -4.20 12.87
N PRO A 282 8.48 -3.08 13.30
CA PRO A 282 9.87 -2.80 12.99
C PRO A 282 10.81 -3.78 13.69
N PRO A 283 11.97 -4.10 13.10
CA PRO A 283 12.99 -4.87 13.78
C PRO A 283 13.55 -4.07 14.97
N SER A 284 13.50 -4.64 16.18
CA SER A 284 14.08 -4.05 17.39
C SER A 284 14.87 -5.08 18.19
N LYS A 285 15.71 -4.63 19.12
CA LYS A 285 16.45 -5.54 20.03
C LYS A 285 15.51 -6.35 20.92
N ALA A 286 14.44 -5.72 21.42
CA ALA A 286 13.45 -6.39 22.26
C ALA A 286 12.67 -7.43 21.44
N VAL A 287 12.27 -7.08 20.21
CA VAL A 287 11.66 -8.01 19.27
C VAL A 287 12.59 -9.19 18.99
N ALA A 288 13.87 -8.95 18.70
CA ALA A 288 14.84 -10.01 18.40
C ALA A 288 15.10 -10.97 19.58
N ALA A 289 14.84 -10.54 20.82
CA ALA A 289 14.95 -11.38 22.01
C ALA A 289 13.68 -12.20 22.28
N ALA A 290 12.51 -11.62 21.97
CA ALA A 290 11.20 -12.21 22.24
C ALA A 290 10.64 -13.05 21.08
N TRP A 291 11.11 -12.79 19.87
CA TRP A 291 10.59 -13.33 18.62
C TRP A 291 11.58 -14.29 17.95
N PRO A 292 11.12 -15.40 17.37
CA PRO A 292 12.00 -16.29 16.64
C PRO A 292 12.66 -15.59 15.45
N LYS A 293 13.99 -15.67 15.34
CA LYS A 293 14.77 -14.97 14.29
C LYS A 293 14.38 -15.32 12.86
N MET A 294 13.86 -16.53 12.65
CA MET A 294 13.48 -17.04 11.32
C MET A 294 12.01 -16.73 10.97
N VAL A 295 11.25 -16.08 11.86
CA VAL A 295 9.83 -15.80 11.67
C VAL A 295 9.61 -14.35 11.31
N LYS A 296 8.98 -14.09 10.16
CA LYS A 296 8.47 -12.77 9.80
C LYS A 296 7.00 -12.84 9.46
N LEU A 297 6.28 -11.78 9.83
CA LEU A 297 4.88 -11.60 9.49
C LEU A 297 4.73 -10.32 8.71
N HIS A 298 4.05 -10.43 7.57
CA HIS A 298 3.78 -9.33 6.67
C HIS A 298 2.28 -9.04 6.61
N GLY A 299 1.94 -7.76 6.54
CA GLY A 299 0.57 -7.31 6.35
C GLY A 299 0.30 -5.92 6.88
N PHE A 300 -0.93 -5.48 6.74
CA PHE A 300 -1.43 -4.20 7.20
C PHE A 300 -2.80 -4.38 7.86
N TYR A 301 -2.95 -3.95 9.12
CA TYR A 301 -4.20 -4.03 9.91
C TYR A 301 -4.79 -2.67 10.27
N SER A 302 -4.09 -1.57 9.96
CA SER A 302 -4.52 -0.21 10.32
C SER A 302 -5.46 0.39 9.27
N ALA A 303 -6.48 -0.37 8.85
CA ALA A 303 -7.43 0.04 7.81
C ALA A 303 -8.12 1.39 8.10
N TRP A 304 -8.35 1.71 9.37
CA TRP A 304 -8.90 2.98 9.84
C TRP A 304 -8.10 4.22 9.38
N THR A 305 -6.80 4.08 9.09
CA THR A 305 -5.96 5.16 8.54
C THR A 305 -6.30 5.50 7.08
N LEU A 306 -7.03 4.62 6.40
CA LEU A 306 -7.48 4.83 5.03
C LEU A 306 -8.78 5.62 4.97
N ARG A 307 -9.43 5.90 6.11
CA ARG A 307 -10.65 6.73 6.17
C ARG A 307 -10.37 8.14 5.64
N PRO A 308 -11.36 8.82 5.03
CA PRO A 308 -11.20 10.19 4.51
C PRO A 308 -10.66 11.19 5.53
N LEU A 309 -10.94 11.00 6.82
CA LEU A 309 -10.44 11.85 7.90
C LEU A 309 -8.91 11.82 8.09
N PHE A 310 -8.22 10.77 7.61
CA PHE A 310 -6.75 10.70 7.54
C PHE A 310 -6.25 10.86 6.10
N SER A 311 -6.93 10.18 5.19
CA SER A 311 -6.56 10.00 3.78
C SER A 311 -7.52 10.75 2.86
N SER A 312 -7.68 12.06 3.08
CA SER A 312 -8.69 12.92 2.44
C SER A 312 -8.67 12.88 0.90
N ASN A 313 -7.48 12.83 0.30
CA ASN A 313 -7.33 12.84 -1.15
C ASN A 313 -6.96 11.47 -1.74
N LEU A 314 -6.86 10.42 -0.93
CA LEU A 314 -6.41 9.12 -1.38
C LEU A 314 -7.43 8.48 -2.32
N ARG A 315 -6.99 8.08 -3.50
CA ARG A 315 -7.83 7.56 -4.58
C ARG A 315 -7.29 6.28 -5.22
N VAL A 316 -5.97 6.13 -5.29
CA VAL A 316 -5.31 4.92 -5.81
C VAL A 316 -4.47 4.30 -4.70
N LEU A 317 -4.72 3.02 -4.42
CA LEU A 317 -4.10 2.32 -3.30
C LEU A 317 -3.62 0.94 -3.73
N SER A 318 -2.37 0.61 -3.44
CA SER A 318 -1.83 -0.75 -3.55
C SER A 318 -1.25 -1.18 -2.21
N LEU A 319 -1.83 -2.22 -1.61
CA LEU A 319 -1.44 -2.72 -0.29
C LEU A 319 -1.50 -4.25 -0.23
N HIS A 320 -0.88 -4.79 0.82
CA HIS A 320 -0.98 -6.21 1.16
C HIS A 320 -2.46 -6.63 1.36
N HIS A 321 -2.84 -7.80 0.84
CA HIS A 321 -4.23 -8.29 0.86
C HIS A 321 -4.86 -8.40 2.26
N SER A 322 -4.03 -8.51 3.31
CA SER A 322 -4.49 -8.59 4.70
C SER A 322 -5.32 -7.38 5.13
N VAL A 323 -5.22 -6.23 4.45
CA VAL A 323 -6.05 -5.06 4.75
C VAL A 323 -7.55 -5.37 4.58
N VAL A 324 -7.90 -6.29 3.67
CA VAL A 324 -9.27 -6.78 3.45
C VAL A 324 -9.48 -8.13 4.14
N THR A 325 -8.55 -9.07 3.99
CA THR A 325 -8.77 -10.46 4.41
C THR A 325 -8.43 -10.73 5.87
N ARG A 326 -7.63 -9.84 6.48
CA ARG A 326 -7.00 -9.97 7.82
C ARG A 326 -6.09 -11.19 7.97
N ILE A 327 -5.69 -11.80 6.86
CA ILE A 327 -4.77 -12.93 6.83
C ILE A 327 -3.38 -12.37 6.51
N PRO A 328 -2.39 -12.49 7.39
CA PRO A 328 -1.03 -12.05 7.10
C PRO A 328 -0.30 -13.06 6.22
N THR A 329 0.83 -12.65 5.66
CA THR A 329 1.80 -13.56 5.05
C THR A 329 2.86 -13.94 6.07
N LEU A 330 3.11 -15.24 6.22
CA LEU A 330 4.07 -15.81 7.17
C LEU A 330 5.29 -16.31 6.42
N GLU A 331 6.46 -15.82 6.81
CA GLU A 331 7.75 -16.39 6.42
C GLU A 331 8.34 -17.10 7.63
N ILE A 332 8.64 -18.38 7.50
CA ILE A 332 9.26 -19.19 8.56
C ILE A 332 10.05 -20.36 7.95
N ASP A 333 11.31 -20.48 8.34
CA ASP A 333 12.16 -21.58 7.91
C ASP A 333 11.69 -22.93 8.49
N GLY A 334 11.83 -23.99 7.70
CA GLY A 334 11.47 -25.36 8.11
C GLY A 334 10.00 -25.75 7.92
N LEU A 335 9.13 -24.85 7.46
CA LEU A 335 7.77 -25.18 7.02
C LEU A 335 7.60 -24.99 5.51
N SER A 336 6.85 -25.90 4.88
CA SER A 336 6.47 -25.78 3.47
C SER A 336 5.58 -24.55 3.23
N ALA A 337 5.57 -24.01 2.00
CA ALA A 337 4.71 -22.89 1.64
C ALA A 337 3.22 -23.18 1.94
N MET A 338 2.76 -24.41 1.67
CA MET A 338 1.41 -24.86 2.04
C MET A 338 1.14 -24.84 3.54
N ALA A 339 2.08 -25.34 4.34
CA ALA A 339 1.93 -25.28 5.80
C ALA A 339 1.82 -23.84 6.30
N ARG A 340 2.63 -22.92 5.78
CA ARG A 340 2.60 -21.50 6.15
C ARG A 340 1.23 -20.87 5.87
N LEU A 341 0.69 -21.09 4.65
CA LEU A 341 -0.62 -20.58 4.27
C LEU A 341 -1.74 -21.14 5.14
N TYR A 342 -1.68 -22.44 5.43
CA TYR A 342 -2.64 -23.08 6.34
C TYR A 342 -2.59 -22.48 7.76
N ILE A 343 -1.38 -22.27 8.31
CA ILE A 343 -1.19 -21.68 9.64
C ILE A 343 -1.72 -20.25 9.69
N CYS A 344 -1.50 -19.45 8.64
CA CYS A 344 -2.05 -18.10 8.55
C CYS A 344 -3.57 -18.07 8.67
N GLU A 345 -4.27 -18.97 7.97
CA GLU A 345 -5.73 -19.01 7.97
C GLU A 345 -6.36 -19.65 9.21
N ASN A 346 -5.73 -20.69 9.77
CA ASN A 346 -6.35 -21.48 10.84
C ASN A 346 -5.84 -21.12 12.25
N SER A 347 -4.60 -20.68 12.37
CA SER A 347 -3.99 -20.39 13.68
C SER A 347 -3.85 -18.87 13.93
N ILE A 348 -3.43 -18.11 12.93
CA ILE A 348 -3.16 -16.67 13.09
C ILE A 348 -4.43 -15.84 12.87
N LEU A 349 -5.21 -16.10 11.81
CA LEU A 349 -6.42 -15.33 11.49
C LEU A 349 -7.43 -15.25 12.65
N PRO A 350 -7.75 -16.32 13.42
CA PRO A 350 -8.67 -16.18 14.55
C PRO A 350 -8.17 -15.22 15.62
N ARG A 351 -6.85 -15.15 15.82
CA ARG A 351 -6.20 -14.24 16.77
C ARG A 351 -6.16 -12.81 16.21
N ALA A 352 -5.85 -12.66 14.91
CA ALA A 352 -5.89 -11.39 14.21
C ALA A 352 -7.30 -10.77 14.22
N LYS A 353 -8.36 -11.54 13.94
CA LYS A 353 -9.76 -11.07 14.00
C LYS A 353 -10.17 -10.56 15.39
N ARG A 354 -9.56 -11.11 16.44
CA ARG A 354 -9.81 -10.68 17.83
C ARG A 354 -9.07 -9.42 18.21
N MET A 355 -7.87 -9.18 17.66
CA MET A 355 -7.05 -8.00 17.97
C MET A 355 -7.28 -6.83 17.00
N PHE A 356 -7.72 -7.15 15.79
CA PHE A 356 -8.00 -6.24 14.69
C PHE A 356 -9.38 -6.59 14.08
N PRO A 357 -10.47 -6.24 14.78
CA PRO A 357 -11.82 -6.60 14.37
C PRO A 357 -12.24 -5.96 13.05
N GLU A 358 -11.78 -4.74 12.79
CA GLU A 358 -12.11 -3.95 11.60
C GLU A 358 -11.25 -4.35 10.40
N ALA A 359 -11.89 -4.69 9.28
CA ALA A 359 -11.23 -4.88 7.98
C ALA A 359 -11.64 -3.73 7.06
N PHE A 360 -10.81 -3.44 6.04
CA PHE A 360 -11.18 -2.46 5.03
C PHE A 360 -12.42 -2.90 4.25
N VAL A 361 -13.37 -1.98 4.13
CA VAL A 361 -14.57 -2.14 3.31
C VAL A 361 -14.67 -0.95 2.35
N PRO A 362 -15.29 -1.09 1.16
CA PRO A 362 -15.31 -0.03 0.15
C PRO A 362 -15.91 1.29 0.66
N ASP A 363 -16.95 1.21 1.50
CA ASP A 363 -17.62 2.40 2.07
C ASP A 363 -16.82 3.06 3.22
N MET A 364 -15.72 2.44 3.68
CA MET A 364 -14.80 3.07 4.66
C MET A 364 -14.12 4.31 4.07
N ASN A 365 -13.82 4.28 2.77
CA ASN A 365 -13.39 5.44 2.02
C ASN A 365 -13.96 5.39 0.59
N PRO A 366 -15.14 5.98 0.36
CA PRO A 366 -15.79 5.99 -0.95
C PRO A 366 -15.06 6.83 -2.02
N ARG A 367 -13.93 7.46 -1.67
CA ARG A 367 -13.10 8.26 -2.59
C ARG A 367 -12.04 7.39 -3.27
N ILE A 368 -11.74 6.21 -2.73
CA ILE A 368 -10.83 5.26 -3.38
C ILE A 368 -11.50 4.72 -4.64
N GLU A 369 -10.84 4.90 -5.77
CA GLU A 369 -11.31 4.48 -7.09
C GLU A 369 -10.60 3.23 -7.60
N SER A 370 -9.33 3.06 -7.22
CA SER A 370 -8.50 1.92 -7.59
C SER A 370 -7.86 1.30 -6.34
N LEU A 371 -8.05 -0.01 -6.18
CA LEU A 371 -7.44 -0.80 -5.12
C LEU A 371 -6.75 -2.02 -5.72
N THR A 372 -5.46 -2.15 -5.45
CA THR A 372 -4.67 -3.35 -5.74
C THR A 372 -4.40 -4.08 -4.44
N LEU A 373 -4.80 -5.34 -4.36
CA LEU A 373 -4.42 -6.25 -3.28
C LEU A 373 -3.25 -7.11 -3.75
N THR A 374 -2.17 -7.07 -2.99
CA THR A 374 -0.91 -7.74 -3.31
C THR A 374 -0.63 -8.90 -2.35
N CYS A 375 0.31 -9.75 -2.74
CA CYS A 375 0.72 -10.95 -2.00
C CYS A 375 -0.41 -11.93 -1.75
N ILE A 376 -1.37 -12.06 -2.67
CA ILE A 376 -2.51 -12.96 -2.47
C ILE A 376 -2.05 -14.42 -2.66
N PRO A 377 -2.24 -15.29 -1.67
CA PRO A 377 -1.93 -16.70 -1.82
C PRO A 377 -2.80 -17.38 -2.89
N ARG A 378 -2.21 -18.30 -3.67
CA ARG A 378 -2.96 -19.11 -4.65
C ARG A 378 -3.79 -20.22 -4.04
N ARG A 379 -3.46 -20.66 -2.82
CA ARG A 379 -4.16 -21.74 -2.14
C ARG A 379 -4.80 -21.26 -0.84
N SER A 380 -5.96 -21.80 -0.51
CA SER A 380 -6.72 -21.44 0.69
C SER A 380 -7.47 -22.62 1.29
N ASN A 381 -7.65 -22.62 2.60
CA ASN A 381 -8.57 -23.50 3.34
C ASN A 381 -10.01 -22.94 3.39
N GLY A 382 -10.26 -21.78 2.75
CA GLY A 382 -11.58 -21.16 2.62
C GLY A 382 -11.68 -19.72 3.13
N PRO A 383 -11.11 -19.35 4.29
CA PRO A 383 -11.20 -17.98 4.81
C PRO A 383 -10.74 -16.88 3.85
N LEU A 384 -9.65 -17.08 3.10
CA LEU A 384 -9.18 -16.12 2.10
C LEU A 384 -10.20 -15.93 0.98
N ILE A 385 -10.67 -17.04 0.39
CA ILE A 385 -11.69 -17.04 -0.67
C ILE A 385 -12.96 -16.34 -0.20
N SER A 386 -13.46 -16.71 0.99
CA SER A 386 -14.65 -16.10 1.58
C SER A 386 -14.47 -14.61 1.83
N GLY A 387 -13.28 -14.17 2.26
CA GLY A 387 -12.96 -12.76 2.45
C GLY A 387 -12.99 -11.98 1.14
N LEU A 388 -12.36 -12.50 0.09
CA LEU A 388 -12.31 -11.86 -1.23
C LEU A 388 -13.70 -11.81 -1.89
N ILE A 389 -14.48 -12.91 -1.84
CA ILE A 389 -15.86 -12.93 -2.35
C ILE A 389 -16.74 -11.94 -1.57
N SER A 390 -16.62 -11.89 -0.24
CA SER A 390 -17.38 -10.93 0.57
C SER A 390 -17.04 -9.49 0.18
N PHE A 391 -15.78 -9.19 -0.09
CA PHE A 391 -15.37 -7.88 -0.57
C PHE A 391 -15.96 -7.54 -1.95
N LEU A 392 -15.96 -8.47 -2.90
CA LEU A 392 -16.62 -8.29 -4.21
C LEU A 392 -18.12 -8.00 -4.07
N LYS A 393 -18.81 -8.64 -3.13
CA LYS A 393 -20.22 -8.34 -2.84
C LYS A 393 -20.41 -6.94 -2.25
N LEU A 394 -19.50 -6.50 -1.38
CA LEU A 394 -19.51 -5.13 -0.87
C LEU A 394 -19.28 -4.10 -1.98
N LEU A 395 -18.44 -4.40 -2.98
CA LEU A 395 -18.26 -3.55 -4.17
C LEU A 395 -19.55 -3.41 -4.98
N ALA A 396 -20.23 -4.53 -5.23
CA ALA A 396 -21.51 -4.53 -5.92
C ALA A 396 -22.58 -3.75 -5.13
N THR A 397 -22.55 -3.83 -3.80
CA THR A 397 -23.45 -3.08 -2.90
C THR A 397 -23.16 -1.58 -2.92
N GLN A 398 -21.89 -1.17 -2.88
CA GLN A 398 -21.49 0.23 -3.01
C GLN A 398 -21.91 0.80 -4.37
N GLU A 399 -21.68 0.06 -5.45
CA GLU A 399 -22.09 0.46 -6.79
C GLU A 399 -23.60 0.68 -6.89
N ARG A 400 -24.41 -0.21 -6.30
CA ARG A 400 -25.86 -0.03 -6.19
C ARG A 400 -26.25 1.22 -5.42
N ALA A 401 -25.62 1.46 -4.26
CA ALA A 401 -25.91 2.63 -3.44
C ALA A 401 -25.62 3.93 -4.22
N ILE A 402 -24.46 4.02 -4.87
CA ILE A 402 -24.08 5.16 -5.72
C ILE A 402 -25.04 5.33 -6.91
N PHE A 403 -25.42 4.23 -7.57
CA PHE A 403 -26.37 4.26 -8.68
C PHE A 403 -27.73 4.83 -8.25
N SER A 404 -28.22 4.45 -7.06
CA SER A 404 -29.53 4.86 -6.57
C SER A 404 -29.68 6.36 -6.27
N ILE A 405 -28.58 7.03 -5.89
CA ILE A 405 -28.56 8.46 -5.59
C ILE A 405 -28.12 9.32 -6.78
N SER A 406 -27.57 8.69 -7.82
CA SER A 406 -27.06 9.39 -9.00
C SER A 406 -28.22 9.96 -9.82
N SER A 407 -28.28 11.28 -9.94
CA SER A 407 -29.29 12.00 -10.73
C SER A 407 -28.64 13.06 -11.60
N ARG A 408 -29.14 13.24 -12.84
CA ARG A 408 -28.67 14.29 -13.76
C ARG A 408 -28.80 15.71 -13.20
N ARG A 409 -29.72 15.92 -12.27
CA ARG A 409 -29.96 17.23 -11.60
C ARG A 409 -29.59 17.20 -10.11
N GLY A 410 -29.02 16.10 -9.63
CA GLY A 410 -28.65 15.92 -8.23
C GLY A 410 -27.25 16.46 -7.89
N PRO A 411 -26.90 16.48 -6.60
CA PRO A 411 -25.53 16.76 -6.18
C PRO A 411 -24.55 15.78 -6.82
N ARG A 412 -23.30 16.21 -6.98
CA ARG A 412 -22.25 15.35 -7.53
C ARG A 412 -21.98 14.19 -6.59
N VAL A 413 -21.82 13.00 -7.16
CA VAL A 413 -21.58 11.75 -6.43
C VAL A 413 -20.17 11.25 -6.74
N LEU A 414 -19.49 10.69 -5.74
CA LEU A 414 -18.20 10.01 -5.86
C LEU A 414 -18.33 8.75 -6.73
N ALA A 415 -17.24 8.38 -7.39
CA ALA A 415 -17.22 7.17 -8.18
C ALA A 415 -17.25 5.91 -7.29
N GLY A 416 -16.66 5.94 -6.09
CA GLY A 416 -16.40 4.70 -5.34
C GLY A 416 -15.37 3.83 -6.05
N LEU A 417 -15.16 2.61 -5.55
CA LEU A 417 -14.19 1.71 -6.16
C LEU A 417 -14.69 1.23 -7.53
N ARG A 418 -13.90 1.48 -8.58
CA ARG A 418 -14.21 1.11 -9.97
C ARG A 418 -13.14 0.26 -10.63
N HIS A 419 -11.95 0.21 -10.03
CA HIS A 419 -10.88 -0.69 -10.44
C HIS A 419 -10.39 -1.47 -9.23
N PHE A 420 -10.37 -2.80 -9.36
CA PHE A 420 -9.93 -3.72 -8.33
C PHE A 420 -8.97 -4.72 -8.97
N ARG A 421 -7.73 -4.72 -8.51
CA ARG A 421 -6.67 -5.58 -9.03
C ARG A 421 -6.23 -6.57 -7.95
N LEU A 422 -6.09 -7.83 -8.34
CA LEU A 422 -5.65 -8.92 -7.48
C LEU A 422 -4.30 -9.44 -7.99
N GLU A 423 -3.24 -9.28 -7.20
CA GLU A 423 -1.91 -9.80 -7.53
C GLU A 423 -1.62 -11.03 -6.68
N PHE A 424 -1.54 -12.17 -7.37
CA PHE A 424 -1.32 -13.47 -6.79
C PHE A 424 0.17 -13.86 -6.80
N GLU A 425 0.58 -14.45 -5.69
CA GLU A 425 1.85 -15.15 -5.57
C GLU A 425 1.89 -16.40 -6.47
N PRO A 426 3.08 -16.98 -6.72
CA PRO A 426 3.20 -18.27 -7.39
C PRO A 426 2.41 -19.37 -6.68
N ASP A 427 1.93 -20.37 -7.43
CA ASP A 427 1.26 -21.52 -6.82
C ASP A 427 2.30 -22.49 -6.26
N PRO A 428 2.32 -22.73 -4.93
CA PRO A 428 3.28 -23.66 -4.32
C PRO A 428 3.07 -25.13 -4.71
N CYS A 429 1.95 -25.48 -5.36
CA CYS A 429 1.76 -26.82 -5.93
C CYS A 429 2.35 -26.97 -7.35
N GLU A 430 2.72 -25.87 -8.02
CA GLU A 430 3.27 -25.86 -9.39
C GLU A 430 4.81 -25.81 -9.41
N GLU A 431 5.48 -25.61 -8.26
CA GLU A 431 6.95 -25.57 -8.13
C GLU A 431 7.66 -26.86 -8.60
N ASP A 432 6.94 -27.97 -8.75
CA ASP A 432 7.47 -29.27 -9.21
C ASP A 432 7.26 -29.55 -10.71
N SER A 433 6.62 -28.67 -11.48
CA SER A 433 6.38 -28.87 -12.92
C SER A 433 6.89 -27.68 -13.75
N TYR A 434 8.03 -27.86 -14.42
CA TYR A 434 8.59 -26.96 -15.44
C TYR A 434 7.76 -26.88 -16.74
N ILE A 435 6.43 -27.00 -16.67
CA ILE A 435 5.53 -26.82 -17.80
C ILE A 435 4.34 -26.01 -17.31
N ALA A 436 4.52 -24.69 -17.23
CA ALA A 436 3.38 -23.78 -17.26
C ALA A 436 2.87 -23.79 -18.71
N GLU A 437 1.84 -24.58 -19.00
CA GLU A 437 0.98 -24.30 -20.15
C GLU A 437 0.33 -22.94 -19.90
N ASP A 438 0.48 -22.02 -20.85
CA ASP A 438 -0.01 -20.64 -20.81
C ASP A 438 -1.48 -20.57 -20.35
N ILE A 439 -1.70 -20.29 -19.06
CA ILE A 439 -2.99 -19.80 -18.59
C ILE A 439 -3.02 -18.31 -18.94
N ASP A 440 -3.50 -18.04 -20.14
CA ASP A 440 -3.64 -16.70 -20.70
C ASP A 440 -4.56 -15.83 -19.82
N ALA A 441 -3.95 -15.06 -18.92
CA ALA A 441 -4.63 -14.10 -18.05
C ALA A 441 -5.21 -12.92 -18.84
N GLU A 442 -4.73 -12.69 -20.07
CA GLU A 442 -5.18 -11.64 -20.98
C GLU A 442 -6.54 -11.98 -21.60
N ALA A 443 -6.77 -13.27 -21.89
CA ALA A 443 -8.06 -13.80 -22.34
C ALA A 443 -9.19 -13.65 -21.29
N LEU A 444 -8.82 -13.49 -20.01
CA LEU A 444 -9.77 -13.26 -18.91
C LEU A 444 -10.23 -11.80 -18.78
N LEU A 445 -9.44 -10.84 -19.30
CA LEU A 445 -9.59 -9.41 -19.02
C LEU A 445 -10.24 -8.59 -20.14
N ASN A 446 -10.26 -9.09 -21.38
CA ASN A 446 -10.75 -8.32 -22.53
C ASN A 446 -12.25 -8.49 -22.88
N SER A 447 -13.06 -9.21 -22.08
CA SER A 447 -14.49 -9.38 -22.38
C SER A 447 -15.40 -8.24 -21.86
N GLY A 448 -14.93 -7.00 -22.02
CA GLY A 448 -15.76 -5.79 -21.98
C GLY A 448 -16.52 -5.57 -23.30
N ASP A 449 -16.01 -6.07 -24.42
CA ASP A 449 -16.71 -6.12 -25.72
C ASP A 449 -16.14 -7.28 -26.57
N THR A 450 -17.02 -8.10 -27.17
CA THR A 450 -16.81 -9.20 -28.16
C THR A 450 -16.70 -10.69 -27.71
N GLY A 451 -17.62 -11.52 -28.26
CA GLY A 451 -17.35 -12.77 -29.02
C GLY A 451 -17.04 -14.12 -28.31
N PHE A 452 -17.69 -15.21 -28.76
CA PHE A 452 -17.72 -16.58 -28.18
C PHE A 452 -16.84 -17.64 -28.91
N SER A 453 -16.67 -18.82 -28.25
CA SER A 453 -16.38 -20.22 -28.74
C SER A 453 -14.91 -20.66 -28.97
N PHE A 454 -14.44 -21.90 -28.74
CA PHE A 454 -14.99 -23.18 -28.22
C PHE A 454 -13.81 -24.12 -27.76
N PHE A 455 -14.18 -25.26 -27.16
CA PHE A 455 -13.47 -26.27 -26.33
C PHE A 455 -12.28 -27.06 -26.95
N GLU A 456 -11.43 -27.66 -26.10
CA GLU A 456 -11.08 -29.09 -26.20
C GLU A 456 -10.60 -29.72 -24.87
N ASN A 457 -10.98 -30.99 -24.67
CA ASN A 457 -10.67 -31.89 -23.55
C ASN A 457 -9.23 -32.41 -23.63
N GLU A 458 -8.59 -32.75 -22.51
CA GLU A 458 -8.34 -34.16 -22.15
C GLU A 458 -7.61 -34.37 -20.81
N SER A 459 -8.00 -35.48 -20.20
CA SER A 459 -7.57 -36.12 -18.96
C SER A 459 -6.18 -36.79 -19.00
N LYS A 460 -5.50 -36.91 -17.84
CA LYS A 460 -4.94 -38.17 -17.24
C LYS A 460 -3.99 -37.87 -16.06
N GLN A 461 -4.31 -38.33 -14.85
CA GLN A 461 -3.86 -39.56 -14.16
C GLN A 461 -2.45 -39.52 -13.53
N THR A 462 -2.47 -39.54 -12.20
CA THR A 462 -1.37 -39.54 -11.23
C THR A 462 -0.87 -40.96 -10.90
N ARG A 463 0.40 -41.08 -10.47
CA ARG A 463 0.90 -42.20 -9.66
C ARG A 463 1.73 -41.70 -8.46
N PRO A 464 1.65 -42.34 -7.28
CA PRO A 464 2.23 -41.83 -6.03
C PRO A 464 3.53 -42.55 -5.64
N HIS A 465 4.40 -41.92 -4.84
CA HIS A 465 5.40 -42.60 -3.99
C HIS A 465 5.89 -41.69 -2.83
N PRO A 466 6.54 -42.23 -1.78
CA PRO A 466 6.06 -42.12 -0.40
C PRO A 466 6.85 -41.15 0.50
N ALA A 467 6.20 -40.80 1.62
CA ALA A 467 6.63 -39.85 2.64
C ALA A 467 7.64 -40.42 3.65
N SER A 468 8.44 -39.52 4.24
CA SER A 468 9.27 -39.71 5.44
C SER A 468 9.01 -38.57 6.46
N PRO A 469 9.27 -38.78 7.76
CA PRO A 469 8.49 -38.18 8.85
C PRO A 469 8.98 -36.82 9.37
N ALA A 470 8.03 -36.13 10.02
CA ALA A 470 8.06 -34.77 10.55
C ALA A 470 8.96 -34.58 11.78
N ASN A 471 9.59 -33.40 11.87
CA ASN A 471 10.32 -32.91 13.04
C ASN A 471 9.63 -31.68 13.64
N SER A 472 9.33 -31.75 14.94
CA SER A 472 8.87 -30.64 15.77
C SER A 472 9.97 -29.58 15.93
N ILE A 473 9.69 -28.31 15.56
CA ILE A 473 10.68 -27.21 15.53
C ILE A 473 10.74 -26.41 16.85
N TYR A 474 9.98 -26.80 17.88
CA TYR A 474 10.16 -26.22 19.22
C TYR A 474 11.23 -26.98 20.00
N ASN A 475 12.49 -26.59 19.80
CA ASN A 475 13.51 -26.85 20.81
C ASN A 475 13.31 -25.86 21.96
N SER A 476 12.79 -26.39 23.06
CA SER A 476 12.88 -25.78 24.38
C SER A 476 14.35 -25.55 24.74
N GLY A 477 14.79 -24.28 24.74
CA GLY A 477 16.06 -23.85 25.33
C GLY A 477 15.99 -23.81 26.86
N PRO A 478 17.14 -23.82 27.54
CA PRO A 478 17.31 -24.43 28.85
C PRO A 478 16.66 -23.65 29.99
N SER A 479 16.01 -24.41 30.88
CA SER A 479 15.57 -24.00 32.21
C SER A 479 16.76 -23.56 33.07
N GLY A 480 17.01 -22.25 33.14
CA GLY A 480 17.75 -21.58 34.21
C GLY A 480 16.83 -21.22 35.38
N PRO A 481 17.36 -20.92 36.58
CA PRO A 481 16.65 -21.10 37.85
C PRO A 481 15.38 -20.24 37.97
N LEU A 482 14.26 -20.92 38.22
CA LEU A 482 12.98 -20.37 38.70
C LEU A 482 13.21 -19.62 40.03
N SER A 483 13.46 -18.32 40.00
CA SER A 483 13.31 -17.52 41.23
C SER A 483 12.86 -16.07 41.02
N SER A 484 12.43 -15.67 39.82
CA SER A 484 11.90 -14.31 39.56
C SER A 484 10.71 -14.24 38.60
N GLN A 485 10.29 -15.36 38.00
CA GLN A 485 9.14 -15.42 37.09
C GLN A 485 7.79 -15.28 37.80
N ASN A 486 7.71 -15.64 39.08
CA ASN A 486 6.45 -15.60 39.86
C ASN A 486 6.08 -14.21 40.38
N ASP A 487 7.00 -13.24 40.42
CA ASP A 487 6.74 -11.91 41.01
C ASP A 487 6.11 -10.92 40.01
N LEU A 488 6.41 -11.00 38.72
CA LEU A 488 5.79 -10.13 37.71
C LEU A 488 4.33 -10.51 37.38
N ASP A 489 3.98 -11.79 37.49
CA ASP A 489 2.60 -12.26 37.33
C ASP A 489 1.70 -11.88 38.53
N GLN A 490 2.29 -11.45 39.65
CA GLN A 490 1.59 -10.93 40.83
C GLN A 490 1.35 -9.41 40.79
N LEU A 491 1.86 -8.70 39.79
CA LEU A 491 1.65 -7.25 39.67
C LEU A 491 0.17 -6.94 39.43
N GLU A 492 -0.52 -6.41 40.44
CA GLU A 492 -1.96 -6.09 40.37
C GLU A 492 -2.31 -4.98 39.36
N THR A 493 -1.30 -4.28 38.83
CA THR A 493 -1.51 -3.11 37.99
C THR A 493 -1.90 -3.49 36.56
N SER A 494 -2.88 -2.76 36.01
CA SER A 494 -3.25 -2.78 34.58
C SER A 494 -2.35 -1.88 33.73
N HIS A 495 -1.38 -1.22 34.36
CA HIS A 495 -0.49 -0.25 33.74
C HIS A 495 0.96 -0.47 34.15
N LEU A 496 1.86 -0.05 33.28
CA LEU A 496 3.30 -0.01 33.49
C LEU A 496 3.78 1.43 33.30
N ASP A 497 4.56 1.92 34.26
CA ASP A 497 5.24 3.21 34.15
C ASP A 497 6.60 3.01 33.48
N VAL A 498 6.79 3.63 32.32
CA VAL A 498 8.02 3.53 31.53
C VAL A 498 8.74 4.85 31.53
N SER A 499 10.02 4.83 31.90
CA SER A 499 10.90 5.98 31.81
C SER A 499 11.40 6.15 30.38
N ILE A 500 11.11 7.31 29.81
CA ILE A 500 11.54 7.70 28.47
C ILE A 500 12.50 8.90 28.56
N TRP A 501 13.54 8.87 27.74
CA TRP A 501 14.52 9.95 27.64
C TRP A 501 14.04 10.99 26.63
N MET A 502 13.89 12.25 27.08
CA MET A 502 13.42 13.38 26.28
C MET A 502 14.21 14.64 26.60
N ASP A 503 14.79 15.32 25.59
CA ASP A 503 15.48 16.61 25.74
C ASP A 503 16.49 16.68 26.92
N GLY A 504 17.19 15.57 27.17
CA GLY A 504 18.14 15.44 28.28
C GLY A 504 17.51 15.18 29.67
N LYS A 505 16.19 14.97 29.76
CA LYS A 505 15.45 14.61 30.99
C LYS A 505 14.70 13.28 30.84
N SER A 506 14.67 12.47 31.89
CA SER A 506 13.84 11.27 31.95
C SER A 506 12.43 11.65 32.42
N THR A 507 11.41 11.25 31.67
CA THR A 507 9.99 11.43 32.04
C THR A 507 9.33 10.07 32.16
N SER A 508 8.47 9.87 33.15
CA SER A 508 7.70 8.64 33.30
C SER A 508 6.37 8.76 32.54
N ILE A 509 6.07 7.79 31.68
CA ILE A 509 4.78 7.65 30.99
C ILE A 509 4.11 6.37 31.45
N ARG A 510 2.82 6.48 31.76
CA ARG A 510 1.96 5.35 32.11
C ARG A 510 1.36 4.73 30.84
N VAL A 511 1.56 3.42 30.65
CA VAL A 511 1.11 2.66 29.48
C VAL A 511 0.23 1.48 29.92
N TRP A 512 -0.87 1.22 29.20
CA TRP A 512 -1.79 0.14 29.49
C TRP A 512 -1.24 -1.21 29.02
N ILE A 513 -1.30 -2.21 29.90
CA ILE A 513 -0.70 -3.54 29.68
C ILE A 513 -1.71 -4.69 29.73
N GLY A 514 -3.00 -4.39 29.82
CA GLY A 514 -4.06 -5.39 29.84
C GLY A 514 -4.60 -5.73 31.23
N PRO A 515 -5.84 -6.26 31.30
CA PRO A 515 -6.44 -6.70 32.55
C PRO A 515 -5.77 -7.98 33.08
N ARG A 516 -5.75 -8.16 34.40
CA ARG A 516 -5.20 -9.34 35.09
C ARG A 516 -5.97 -10.62 34.73
N ASP A 517 -7.30 -10.60 34.91
CA ASP A 517 -8.17 -11.76 34.74
C ASP A 517 -8.69 -11.91 33.31
N GLY A 518 -7.87 -11.54 32.33
CA GLY A 518 -8.25 -11.52 30.93
C GLY A 518 -8.66 -12.91 30.43
N LYS A 519 -9.97 -13.17 30.34
CA LYS A 519 -10.53 -14.32 29.60
C LYS A 519 -10.12 -14.32 28.13
N HIS A 520 -9.61 -13.19 27.63
CA HIS A 520 -9.15 -13.01 26.26
C HIS A 520 -7.70 -13.53 26.10
N PRO A 521 -7.47 -14.68 25.46
CA PRO A 521 -6.16 -15.33 25.43
C PRO A 521 -5.09 -14.48 24.74
N VAL A 522 -5.47 -13.68 23.74
CA VAL A 522 -4.52 -12.83 23.00
C VAL A 522 -4.10 -11.61 23.83
N LEU A 523 -4.96 -11.09 24.71
CA LEU A 523 -4.58 -9.99 25.61
C LEU A 523 -3.64 -10.47 26.72
N ARG A 524 -3.79 -11.73 27.14
CA ARG A 524 -2.82 -12.37 28.05
C ARG A 524 -1.45 -12.50 27.39
N ASP A 525 -1.40 -12.89 26.11
CA ASP A 525 -0.13 -12.99 25.38
C ASP A 525 0.50 -11.60 25.15
N TYR A 526 -0.30 -10.56 24.87
CA TYR A 526 0.15 -9.17 24.87
C TYR A 526 0.77 -8.77 26.23
N ARG A 527 0.05 -9.00 27.34
CA ARG A 527 0.55 -8.70 28.69
C ARG A 527 1.86 -9.43 28.97
N LYS A 528 1.97 -10.70 28.54
CA LYS A 528 3.19 -11.50 28.69
C LYS A 528 4.37 -10.91 27.91
N LEU A 529 4.16 -10.49 26.66
CA LEU A 529 5.19 -9.83 25.85
C LEU A 529 5.71 -8.55 26.50
N VAL A 530 4.82 -7.77 27.11
CA VAL A 530 5.18 -6.51 27.78
C VAL A 530 5.93 -6.76 29.09
N LEU A 531 5.43 -7.66 29.95
CA LEU A 531 6.00 -7.88 31.28
C LEU A 531 7.26 -8.77 31.23
N HIS A 532 7.18 -9.93 30.59
CA HIS A 532 8.24 -10.94 30.64
C HIS A 532 9.32 -10.71 29.58
N HIS A 533 8.91 -10.25 28.40
CA HIS A 533 9.82 -10.06 27.27
C HIS A 533 10.24 -8.59 27.05
N GLN A 534 9.72 -7.66 27.86
CA GLN A 534 10.07 -6.24 27.83
C GLN A 534 9.93 -5.59 26.44
N VAL A 535 8.93 -6.02 25.67
CA VAL A 535 8.65 -5.42 24.35
C VAL A 535 7.88 -4.12 24.56
N HIS A 536 8.63 -3.02 24.74
CA HIS A 536 8.09 -1.69 25.05
C HIS A 536 8.13 -0.71 23.86
N ASP A 537 8.42 -1.21 22.66
CA ASP A 537 8.50 -0.40 21.44
C ASP A 537 7.12 0.06 20.95
N GLY A 538 7.11 1.18 20.21
CA GLY A 538 5.93 1.69 19.53
C GLY A 538 4.85 2.18 20.50
N ILE A 539 5.21 3.01 21.48
CA ILE A 539 4.23 3.61 22.41
C ILE A 539 3.33 4.58 21.63
N GLY A 540 2.02 4.32 21.64
CA GLY A 540 1.04 5.11 20.92
C GLY A 540 -0.33 5.14 21.59
N PRO A 541 -1.21 6.10 21.25
CA PRO A 541 -2.59 6.08 21.72
C PRO A 541 -3.32 4.85 21.19
N ALA A 542 -4.28 4.35 21.98
CA ALA A 542 -5.15 3.27 21.55
C ALA A 542 -5.84 3.61 20.21
N SER A 543 -5.60 2.78 19.20
CA SER A 543 -6.28 2.85 17.91
C SER A 543 -7.76 2.49 18.04
N PRO A 544 -8.63 2.91 17.09
CA PRO A 544 -10.05 2.52 17.10
C PRO A 544 -10.27 1.01 17.20
N ALA A 545 -9.46 0.22 16.50
CA ALA A 545 -9.48 -1.23 16.57
C ALA A 545 -9.14 -1.76 17.97
N GLN A 546 -8.13 -1.20 18.63
CA GLN A 546 -7.78 -1.55 20.02
C GLN A 546 -8.88 -1.18 21.01
N VAL A 547 -9.54 -0.03 20.82
CA VAL A 547 -10.67 0.39 21.66
C VAL A 547 -11.84 -0.60 21.55
N GLN A 548 -12.15 -1.09 20.34
CA GLN A 548 -13.19 -2.12 20.14
C GLN A 548 -12.87 -3.44 20.86
N VAL A 549 -11.58 -3.75 21.07
CA VAL A 549 -11.12 -4.94 21.79
C VAL A 549 -11.18 -4.76 23.32
N GLY A 550 -11.40 -3.54 23.80
CA GLY A 550 -11.56 -3.21 25.22
C GLY A 550 -10.41 -2.41 25.83
N VAL A 551 -9.50 -1.88 25.01
CA VAL A 551 -8.52 -0.89 25.49
C VAL A 551 -9.25 0.43 25.79
N PRO A 552 -9.05 1.08 26.95
CA PRO A 552 -9.68 2.36 27.20
C PRO A 552 -9.16 3.42 26.22
N SER A 553 -10.06 4.27 25.71
CA SER A 553 -9.78 5.17 24.58
C SER A 553 -8.77 6.29 24.84
N THR A 554 -8.42 6.54 26.10
CA THR A 554 -7.47 7.58 26.51
C THR A 554 -6.09 7.01 26.84
N GLU A 555 -5.92 5.70 26.71
CA GLU A 555 -4.71 5.00 27.15
C GLU A 555 -3.67 4.89 26.04
N LEU A 556 -2.42 4.74 26.47
CA LEU A 556 -1.29 4.40 25.60
C LEU A 556 -1.09 2.89 25.58
N VAL A 557 -0.63 2.36 24.45
CA VAL A 557 -0.40 0.93 24.21
C VAL A 557 0.97 0.73 23.56
N PHE A 558 1.58 -0.43 23.81
CA PHE A 558 2.77 -0.88 23.07
C PHE A 558 2.34 -1.54 21.74
N HIS A 559 2.31 -0.77 20.65
CA HIS A 559 1.81 -1.26 19.36
C HIS A 559 2.61 -2.44 18.81
N THR A 560 3.92 -2.50 19.06
CA THR A 560 4.78 -3.62 18.65
C THR A 560 4.35 -4.91 19.35
N ALA A 561 4.24 -4.90 20.68
CA ALA A 561 3.78 -6.07 21.44
C ALA A 561 2.34 -6.47 21.06
N TRP A 562 1.47 -5.50 20.76
CA TRP A 562 0.11 -5.76 20.30
C TRP A 562 0.08 -6.54 18.97
N CYS A 563 0.91 -6.13 17.99
CA CYS A 563 1.03 -6.82 16.72
C CYS A 563 1.64 -8.22 16.88
N MET A 564 2.68 -8.36 17.71
CA MET A 564 3.31 -9.64 18.00
C MET A 564 2.35 -10.65 18.65
N ALA A 565 1.41 -10.17 19.48
CA ALA A 565 0.47 -11.04 20.19
C ALA A 565 -0.42 -11.87 19.26
N ILE A 566 -0.59 -11.53 17.97
CA ILE A 566 -1.39 -12.36 17.05
C ILE A 566 -0.74 -13.72 16.76
N MET A 567 0.57 -13.84 16.92
CA MET A 567 1.27 -15.09 16.69
C MET A 567 0.97 -16.07 17.83
N PRO A 568 0.60 -17.32 17.53
CA PRO A 568 0.45 -18.34 18.56
C PRO A 568 1.80 -18.68 19.20
N THR A 569 1.77 -19.09 20.47
CA THR A 569 2.97 -19.53 21.20
C THR A 569 3.56 -20.81 20.62
N GLU A 570 2.71 -21.67 20.06
CA GLU A 570 3.09 -22.92 19.40
C GLU A 570 2.52 -22.98 17.97
N VAL A 571 3.38 -23.27 17.01
CA VAL A 571 3.08 -23.50 15.59
C VAL A 571 3.33 -24.97 15.28
N LYS A 572 2.25 -25.73 15.12
CA LYS A 572 2.34 -27.15 14.75
C LYS A 572 2.26 -27.28 13.24
N GLU A 573 3.05 -28.19 12.69
CA GLU A 573 2.97 -28.52 11.27
C GLU A 573 1.60 -29.15 10.97
N PRO A 574 0.86 -28.66 9.95
CA PRO A 574 -0.45 -29.19 9.63
C PRO A 574 -0.39 -30.62 9.06
N PRO A 575 -1.41 -31.47 9.31
CA PRO A 575 -1.53 -32.76 8.66
C PRO A 575 -1.57 -32.66 7.13
N LEU A 576 -0.88 -33.57 6.43
CA LEU A 576 -0.82 -33.60 4.96
C LEU A 576 -2.20 -33.69 4.29
N ALA A 577 -3.17 -34.34 4.93
CA ALA A 577 -4.55 -34.43 4.42
C ALA A 577 -5.23 -33.06 4.35
N GLU A 578 -4.96 -32.18 5.31
CA GLU A 578 -5.51 -30.82 5.33
C GLU A 578 -4.84 -29.94 4.28
N LEU A 579 -3.51 -30.08 4.11
CA LEU A 579 -2.76 -29.37 3.06
C LEU A 579 -3.26 -29.75 1.66
N LYS A 580 -3.51 -31.04 1.42
CA LYS A 580 -4.08 -31.53 0.14
C LYS A 580 -5.51 -31.07 -0.10
N GLY A 581 -6.24 -30.72 0.96
CA GLY A 581 -7.61 -30.20 0.87
C GLY A 581 -7.69 -28.72 0.49
N MET A 582 -6.57 -28.01 0.45
CA MET A 582 -6.54 -26.59 0.10
C MET A 582 -6.91 -26.37 -1.37
N ARG A 583 -7.78 -25.38 -1.60
CA ARG A 583 -8.36 -25.08 -2.92
C ARG A 583 -7.62 -23.94 -3.59
N ASP A 584 -7.63 -23.94 -4.93
CA ASP A 584 -7.11 -22.82 -5.72
C ASP A 584 -8.08 -21.63 -5.66
N VAL A 585 -7.56 -20.51 -5.18
CA VAL A 585 -8.30 -19.27 -4.97
C VAL A 585 -8.78 -18.70 -6.29
N LEU A 586 -7.98 -18.78 -7.36
CA LEU A 586 -8.37 -18.28 -8.67
C LEU A 586 -9.55 -19.04 -9.23
N THR A 587 -9.54 -20.37 -9.14
CA THR A 587 -10.65 -21.21 -9.60
C THR A 587 -11.97 -20.85 -8.90
N ASP A 588 -11.95 -20.68 -7.57
CA ASP A 588 -13.15 -20.31 -6.81
C ASP A 588 -13.64 -18.89 -7.13
N LEU A 589 -12.74 -17.91 -7.32
CA LEU A 589 -13.11 -16.55 -7.73
C LEU A 589 -13.66 -16.49 -9.16
N LYS A 590 -13.06 -17.24 -10.09
CA LYS A 590 -13.55 -17.38 -11.47
C LYS A 590 -14.97 -17.94 -11.48
N ARG A 591 -15.23 -18.99 -10.70
CA ARG A 591 -16.57 -19.58 -10.57
C ARG A 591 -17.58 -18.56 -10.08
N PHE A 592 -17.28 -17.88 -8.96
CA PHE A 592 -18.16 -16.82 -8.42
C PHE A 592 -18.43 -15.71 -9.44
N ARG A 593 -17.40 -15.28 -10.18
CA ARG A 593 -17.53 -14.22 -11.19
C ARG A 593 -18.41 -14.65 -12.37
N LEU A 594 -18.27 -15.88 -12.85
CA LEU A 594 -19.08 -16.44 -13.94
C LEU A 594 -20.54 -16.62 -13.54
N GLU A 595 -20.81 -17.11 -12.33
CA GLU A 595 -22.17 -17.24 -11.78
C GLU A 595 -22.84 -15.88 -11.66
N GLY A 596 -22.16 -14.88 -11.08
CA GLY A 596 -22.67 -13.50 -11.01
C GLY A 596 -22.95 -12.91 -12.39
N ARG A 597 -22.06 -13.14 -13.38
CA ARG A 597 -22.25 -12.67 -14.75
C ARG A 597 -23.49 -13.31 -15.40
N ALA A 598 -23.66 -14.62 -15.24
CA ALA A 598 -24.82 -15.33 -15.76
C ALA A 598 -26.13 -14.77 -15.20
N ASN A 599 -26.16 -14.51 -13.89
CA ASN A 599 -27.32 -13.89 -13.22
C ASN A 599 -27.60 -12.47 -13.75
N TYR A 600 -26.56 -11.65 -13.92
CA TYR A 600 -26.67 -10.32 -14.51
C TYR A 600 -27.23 -10.36 -15.94
N LEU A 601 -26.72 -11.26 -16.78
CA LEU A 601 -27.20 -11.43 -18.16
C LEU A 601 -28.64 -11.96 -18.22
N SER A 602 -29.04 -12.83 -17.29
CA SER A 602 -30.44 -13.27 -17.17
C SER A 602 -31.36 -12.09 -16.87
N MET A 603 -30.98 -11.26 -15.88
CA MET A 603 -31.74 -10.05 -15.55
C MET A 603 -31.75 -9.04 -16.69
N GLN A 604 -30.66 -8.91 -17.45
CA GLN A 604 -30.61 -8.03 -18.61
C GLN A 604 -31.64 -8.43 -19.68
N LYS A 605 -31.83 -9.73 -19.91
CA LYS A 605 -32.88 -10.23 -20.81
C LYS A 605 -34.27 -9.90 -20.31
N GLU A 606 -34.51 -9.98 -19.00
CA GLU A 606 -35.79 -9.64 -18.39
C GLU A 606 -36.09 -8.13 -18.42
N PHE A 607 -35.08 -7.28 -18.24
CA PHE A 607 -35.21 -5.82 -18.24
C PHE A 607 -35.26 -5.20 -19.64
N GLY A 608 -34.91 -5.96 -20.68
CA GLY A 608 -34.92 -5.51 -22.07
C GLY A 608 -34.00 -4.31 -22.31
N SER A 609 -34.56 -3.18 -22.74
CA SER A 609 -33.81 -1.95 -23.01
C SER A 609 -33.52 -1.09 -21.78
N ARG A 610 -33.99 -1.48 -20.58
CA ARG A 610 -33.77 -0.74 -19.34
C ARG A 610 -32.43 -1.12 -18.73
N ILE A 611 -31.79 -0.14 -18.08
CA ILE A 611 -30.53 -0.37 -17.35
C ILE A 611 -30.82 -1.29 -16.16
N VAL A 612 -30.12 -2.41 -16.09
CA VAL A 612 -30.16 -3.31 -14.93
C VAL A 612 -29.47 -2.62 -13.76
N PRO A 613 -30.14 -2.45 -12.60
CA PRO A 613 -29.49 -1.85 -11.45
C PRO A 613 -28.36 -2.76 -10.95
N PRO A 614 -27.17 -2.22 -10.63
CA PRO A 614 -26.06 -3.03 -10.11
C PRO A 614 -26.36 -3.59 -8.72
N GLY A 615 -25.60 -4.60 -8.31
CA GLY A 615 -25.68 -5.20 -6.97
C GLY A 615 -26.65 -6.39 -6.87
N PRO A 616 -27.22 -6.65 -5.68
CA PRO A 616 -28.20 -7.71 -5.50
C PRO A 616 -29.40 -7.54 -6.46
N PRO A 617 -30.03 -8.62 -6.96
CA PRO A 617 -29.85 -10.01 -6.55
C PRO A 617 -28.72 -10.75 -7.30
N HIS A 618 -28.08 -10.15 -8.31
CA HIS A 618 -27.07 -10.82 -9.12
C HIS A 618 -25.64 -10.74 -8.54
N ASP A 619 -25.38 -9.82 -7.61
CA ASP A 619 -24.09 -9.61 -6.91
C ASP A 619 -22.86 -9.41 -7.84
N PHE A 620 -23.11 -9.13 -9.11
CA PHE A 620 -22.07 -8.88 -10.11
C PHE A 620 -21.69 -7.41 -10.12
N TRP A 621 -20.48 -7.12 -9.64
CA TRP A 621 -19.90 -5.77 -9.70
C TRP A 621 -19.46 -5.42 -11.13
N LEU A 622 -19.85 -4.26 -11.66
CA LEU A 622 -19.59 -3.88 -13.06
C LEU A 622 -18.23 -3.20 -13.28
N GLY A 623 -17.50 -2.88 -12.21
CA GLY A 623 -16.16 -2.30 -12.31
C GLY A 623 -15.12 -3.22 -12.94
N LYS A 624 -13.94 -2.66 -13.20
CA LYS A 624 -12.79 -3.35 -13.79
C LYS A 624 -12.13 -4.24 -12.74
N LEU A 625 -12.27 -5.56 -12.90
CA LEU A 625 -11.56 -6.56 -12.11
C LEU A 625 -10.33 -7.05 -12.89
N GLU A 626 -9.14 -6.80 -12.36
CA GLU A 626 -7.88 -7.30 -12.92
C GLU A 626 -7.28 -8.39 -12.04
N VAL A 627 -6.64 -9.37 -12.68
CA VAL A 627 -5.93 -10.44 -12.00
C VAL A 627 -4.55 -10.55 -12.63
N ALA A 628 -3.51 -10.52 -11.79
CA ALA A 628 -2.14 -10.76 -12.18
C ALA A 628 -1.60 -11.97 -11.39
N THR A 629 -0.96 -12.91 -12.07
CA THR A 629 -0.22 -14.02 -11.45
C THR A 629 1.26 -13.78 -11.67
N GLN A 630 2.08 -13.82 -10.63
CA GLN A 630 3.52 -13.68 -10.82
C GLN A 630 4.11 -14.92 -11.51
N GLN A 631 4.46 -14.80 -12.79
CA GLN A 631 5.63 -15.46 -13.36
C GLN A 631 6.21 -14.66 -14.54
N ALA A 632 6.94 -13.59 -14.20
CA ALA A 632 8.09 -13.08 -14.95
C ALA A 632 8.80 -12.10 -14.01
N SER A 633 9.75 -12.63 -13.25
CA SER A 633 10.82 -11.84 -12.68
C SER A 633 11.40 -10.92 -13.74
N SER A 634 11.73 -9.67 -13.36
CA SER A 634 12.91 -8.96 -13.88
C SER A 634 13.19 -9.18 -15.38
N ARG A 635 12.20 -8.93 -16.22
CA ARG A 635 12.42 -8.65 -17.63
C ARG A 635 11.73 -7.34 -17.85
N GLY A 636 12.53 -6.30 -18.06
CA GLY A 636 12.02 -5.10 -18.68
C GLY A 636 11.18 -5.55 -19.87
N GLU A 637 9.87 -5.29 -19.81
CA GLU A 637 9.14 -5.06 -21.03
C GLU A 637 9.94 -3.98 -21.74
N LYS A 638 10.74 -4.39 -22.73
CA LYS A 638 11.25 -3.46 -23.72
C LYS A 638 9.99 -2.78 -24.23
N PRO A 639 9.78 -1.48 -23.97
CA PRO A 639 8.69 -0.83 -24.63
C PRO A 639 9.07 -0.89 -26.12
N ASN A 640 8.32 -1.65 -26.91
CA ASN A 640 8.37 -1.54 -28.35
C ASN A 640 7.80 -0.17 -28.72
N TYR A 641 8.54 0.90 -28.44
CA TYR A 641 8.32 2.22 -29.00
C TYR A 641 8.79 2.18 -30.45
N TRP A 642 7.90 1.65 -31.30
CA TRP A 642 7.89 2.01 -32.71
C TRP A 642 6.52 2.61 -33.02
N ARG A 643 6.40 3.92 -32.80
CA ARG A 643 5.69 4.85 -33.67
C ARG A 643 6.40 6.18 -33.71
#